data_AF-A0A928GUE9-F1
#
_entry.id   AF-A0A928GUE9-F1
#
_cell.length_a   1.000
_cell.length_b   1.000
_cell.length_c   1.000
_cell.angle_alpha   90.00
_cell.angle_beta   90.00
_cell.angle_gamma   90.00
#
_symmetry.space_group_name_H-M   'P 1'
#
loop_
_entity.id
_entity.type
_entity.pdbx_description
1 polymer ?
#
loop_
_entity_poly.entity_id
_entity_poly.type
_entity_poly.pdbx_seq_one_letter_code
_entity_poly.pdbx_strand_id
1 'polypeptide(L)'
;MNDKLKEKKPKPKAIYEPGELDKVRQNLGEISPEEAMRVANVLGGEIGIEKTPQFDNFSKSRGIYVKVKQDKPLPARTQTAPTNYKPAEVVQRALTLPNIPPKDKAAIDKLMASSEYKIKRPQTFLNFLFSLGKLPDRVSGDFISITLLNYIGHIQKFTSCIKRLMAASSDLYKEKSKTTFNSRFKMLNFISKIDLDTTQELHKQLAREPNQITVTRLIPLVKSIYQPLLTIYFLGESRITSFIKTTYAEIVVDSKVPEETLLQYTKEACNEWIYINGQIIKGMYPLLLRMCGTEIVPYPKFFSAKISKILAFLNMTKFDLILPDDKPNATKDSSVVTNKKEEKTTENSGEKTETAKEEQKKEVIPDDIETLDSGETDLASIINQGLELLERIFPGAGWQNLGKEDLFPYFQPLYQFNDGFNLISPENPMQVTMILVRILEDFFQACRHINFTLDKDPEFESYKDNLSDVFSDWSLYREVLFDKDYLSELKEYVNQIYSESNFKKLPYAKKKMSNMQWQIKNMFLPHLSFDLVFMERPNKDGSYIPLQLRVGYLKAIFSTLISRVEETPKDISGAPNILEKYHFDIPNVISKRVDVLLGGKKSKGATNLNLLKYTLSIICVLDWWVNDENSPAYSEDNLIPYRISSEDGTPVFSVPLRSDQNNLFIKSVKNRASAGK
;
A
#
# COMPACT_ATOMS: atom_id res chain seq x y z
N MET A 1 -37.27 30.49 48.66
CA MET A 1 -37.22 31.70 47.80
C MET A 1 -35.76 32.02 47.55
N ASN A 2 -35.33 32.04 46.29
CA ASN A 2 -34.00 32.53 45.90
C ASN A 2 -34.21 33.78 45.06
N ASP A 3 -33.73 34.92 45.53
CA ASP A 3 -33.34 36.00 44.62
C ASP A 3 -32.30 36.91 45.29
N LYS A 4 -31.10 36.99 44.70
CA LYS A 4 -30.13 38.06 44.95
C LYS A 4 -29.44 38.37 43.63
N LEU A 5 -29.57 39.63 43.23
CA LEU A 5 -29.21 40.10 41.89
C LEU A 5 -27.71 39.94 41.62
N LYS A 6 -27.37 39.47 40.41
CA LYS A 6 -26.02 39.63 39.87
C LYS A 6 -25.89 41.02 39.26
N GLU A 7 -25.00 41.83 39.81
CA GLU A 7 -24.65 43.13 39.25
C GLU A 7 -24.06 42.98 37.84
N LYS A 8 -24.51 43.83 36.91
CA LYS A 8 -23.97 43.87 35.55
C LYS A 8 -22.76 44.80 35.54
N LYS A 9 -21.56 44.23 35.37
CA LYS A 9 -20.38 45.04 35.01
C LYS A 9 -20.68 45.85 33.73
N PRO A 10 -20.26 47.14 33.64
CA PRO A 10 -20.46 47.93 32.44
C PRO A 10 -19.71 47.31 31.25
N LYS A 11 -20.23 47.53 30.03
CA LYS A 11 -19.50 47.16 28.81
C LYS A 11 -18.35 48.16 28.59
N PRO A 12 -17.16 47.72 28.15
CA PRO A 12 -16.09 48.64 27.77
C PRO A 12 -16.55 49.55 26.63
N LYS A 13 -16.11 50.82 26.68
CA LYS A 13 -16.46 51.83 25.66
C LYS A 13 -15.71 51.54 24.36
N ALA A 14 -16.36 51.74 23.22
CA ALA A 14 -15.69 51.71 21.92
C ALA A 14 -14.98 53.05 21.69
N ILE A 15 -13.66 53.08 21.83
CA ILE A 15 -12.84 54.31 21.82
C ILE A 15 -12.01 54.38 20.55
N TYR A 16 -11.33 53.28 20.23
CA TYR A 16 -10.35 53.17 19.15
C TYR A 16 -11.01 53.00 17.77
N GLU A 17 -10.35 53.46 16.72
CA GLU A 17 -10.74 53.21 15.34
C GLU A 17 -10.34 51.79 14.89
N PRO A 18 -10.96 51.24 13.82
CA PRO A 18 -10.67 49.88 13.36
C PRO A 18 -9.19 49.66 12.99
N GLY A 19 -8.54 48.69 13.63
CA GLY A 19 -7.14 48.33 13.39
C GLY A 19 -6.09 49.23 14.07
N GLU A 20 -6.47 50.07 15.04
CA GLU A 20 -5.49 50.80 15.85
C GLU A 20 -4.80 49.88 16.89
N LEU A 21 -5.54 49.02 17.57
CA LEU A 21 -4.98 48.16 18.62
C LEU A 21 -4.05 47.09 18.05
N ASP A 22 -4.33 46.58 16.85
CA ASP A 22 -3.45 45.60 16.20
C ASP A 22 -2.14 46.21 15.69
N LYS A 23 -2.12 47.49 15.30
CA LYS A 23 -0.86 48.22 15.05
C LYS A 23 -0.05 48.42 16.32
N VAL A 24 -0.72 48.78 17.43
CA VAL A 24 -0.06 48.95 18.74
C VAL A 24 0.53 47.61 19.22
N ARG A 25 -0.18 46.50 19.05
CA ARG A 25 0.32 45.14 19.35
C ARG A 25 1.55 44.77 18.53
N GLN A 26 1.54 45.02 17.22
CA GLN A 26 2.69 44.73 16.35
C GLN A 26 3.96 45.52 16.76
N ASN A 27 3.80 46.74 17.27
CA ASN A 27 4.91 47.57 17.74
C ASN A 27 5.41 47.24 19.16
N LEU A 28 4.61 46.53 19.98
CA LEU A 28 4.94 46.18 21.37
C LEU A 28 5.63 44.81 21.53
N GLY A 29 5.49 43.92 20.55
CA GLY A 29 6.04 42.56 20.61
C GLY A 29 5.29 41.62 21.56
N GLU A 30 5.89 40.46 21.86
CA GLU A 30 5.31 39.46 22.77
C GLU A 30 5.57 39.83 24.24
N ILE A 31 4.63 40.56 24.85
CA ILE A 31 4.63 40.87 26.27
C ILE A 31 4.20 39.64 27.08
N SER A 32 4.95 39.28 28.13
CA SER A 32 4.63 38.15 28.99
C SER A 32 3.34 38.38 29.81
N PRO A 33 2.57 37.33 30.21
CA PRO A 33 1.33 37.51 30.97
C PRO A 33 1.51 38.25 32.31
N GLU A 34 2.65 38.05 32.96
CA GLU A 34 3.01 38.68 34.25
C GLU A 34 3.36 40.17 34.10
N GLU A 35 3.97 40.52 32.95
CA GLU A 35 4.31 41.89 32.60
C GLU A 35 3.09 42.65 32.11
N ALA A 36 2.22 42.02 31.32
CA ALA A 36 0.90 42.55 30.96
C ALA A 36 0.04 42.85 32.20
N MET A 37 0.07 41.98 33.23
CA MET A 37 -0.60 42.26 34.51
C MET A 37 0.06 43.38 35.32
N ARG A 38 1.40 43.50 35.30
CA ARG A 38 2.10 44.65 35.90
C ARG A 38 1.73 45.97 35.20
N VAL A 39 1.78 46.00 33.88
CA VAL A 39 1.41 47.17 33.06
C VAL A 39 -0.05 47.57 33.29
N ALA A 40 -0.98 46.62 33.34
CA ALA A 40 -2.39 46.90 33.64
C ALA A 40 -2.61 47.52 35.03
N ASN A 41 -1.88 47.04 36.05
CA ASN A 41 -1.95 47.59 37.41
C ASN A 41 -1.30 48.99 37.52
N VAL A 42 -0.26 49.28 36.73
CA VAL A 42 0.43 50.59 36.73
C VAL A 42 -0.35 51.64 35.91
N LEU A 43 -1.00 51.26 34.81
CA LEU A 43 -1.72 52.19 33.92
C LEU A 43 -3.17 52.50 34.35
N GLY A 44 -3.75 51.73 35.27
CA GLY A 44 -4.91 52.16 36.07
C GLY A 44 -6.15 52.68 35.31
N GLY A 45 -6.56 52.04 34.22
CA GLY A 45 -7.67 52.53 33.39
C GLY A 45 -8.51 51.45 32.67
N GLU A 46 -9.74 51.80 32.32
CA GLU A 46 -10.67 50.91 31.58
C GLU A 46 -10.17 50.63 30.15
N ILE A 47 -9.95 49.36 29.80
CA ILE A 47 -9.58 48.98 28.43
C ILE A 47 -10.78 49.14 27.50
N GLY A 48 -10.74 50.15 26.63
CA GLY A 48 -11.69 50.33 25.53
C GLY A 48 -11.53 49.29 24.41
N ILE A 49 -12.55 49.17 23.56
CA ILE A 49 -12.56 48.31 22.37
C ILE A 49 -12.55 49.14 21.08
N GLU A 50 -12.28 48.51 19.94
CA GLU A 50 -12.38 49.16 18.63
C GLU A 50 -13.84 49.33 18.19
N LYS A 51 -14.07 50.32 17.32
CA LYS A 51 -15.36 50.53 16.64
C LYS A 51 -15.56 49.51 15.52
N THR A 52 -16.81 49.12 15.26
CA THR A 52 -17.13 48.22 14.14
C THR A 52 -17.05 48.97 12.80
N PRO A 53 -16.33 48.47 11.79
CA PRO A 53 -16.27 49.12 10.47
C PRO A 53 -17.65 49.13 9.80
N GLN A 54 -18.02 50.28 9.22
CA GLN A 54 -19.21 50.43 8.39
C GLN A 54 -18.86 50.17 6.92
N PHE A 55 -19.72 49.43 6.22
CA PHE A 55 -19.59 49.17 4.77
C PHE A 55 -20.65 49.98 4.01
N ASP A 56 -20.21 50.95 3.22
CA ASP A 56 -21.09 51.80 2.42
C ASP A 56 -21.59 51.12 1.14
N ASN A 57 -22.83 51.44 0.74
CA ASN A 57 -23.54 50.76 -0.35
C ASN A 57 -23.49 51.53 -1.67
N PHE A 58 -22.86 50.97 -2.70
CA PHE A 58 -22.84 51.55 -4.05
C PHE A 58 -24.11 51.25 -4.89
N SER A 59 -25.14 52.05 -4.61
CA SER A 59 -26.06 52.70 -5.57
C SER A 59 -26.71 51.95 -6.76
N LYS A 60 -28.06 52.00 -6.80
CA LYS A 60 -28.96 52.27 -7.97
C LYS A 60 -28.92 51.27 -9.16
N SER A 61 -30.03 50.86 -9.79
CA SER A 61 -31.50 50.99 -9.61
C SER A 61 -32.18 49.94 -10.56
N ARG A 62 -33.44 49.90 -10.99
CA ARG A 62 -34.66 50.76 -10.97
C ARG A 62 -35.87 49.87 -11.37
N GLY A 63 -37.10 50.12 -10.92
CA GLY A 63 -38.31 49.45 -11.47
C GLY A 63 -39.42 49.14 -10.48
N ILE A 64 -40.45 49.99 -10.45
CA ILE A 64 -41.68 49.89 -9.62
C ILE A 64 -42.56 48.70 -10.02
N TYR A 65 -43.22 48.03 -9.07
CA TYR A 65 -44.64 47.62 -9.19
C TYR A 65 -45.31 47.47 -7.80
N VAL A 66 -46.65 47.54 -7.77
CA VAL A 66 -47.47 47.86 -6.59
C VAL A 66 -48.18 46.63 -6.00
N LYS A 67 -48.39 46.61 -4.67
CA LYS A 67 -49.23 45.62 -3.98
C LYS A 67 -50.71 45.95 -4.08
N VAL A 68 -51.53 44.97 -4.47
CA VAL A 68 -52.98 44.88 -4.19
C VAL A 68 -53.25 43.52 -3.53
N LYS A 69 -54.41 43.34 -2.89
CA LYS A 69 -54.66 42.35 -1.83
C LYS A 69 -56.11 41.81 -1.93
N GLN A 70 -56.38 40.64 -1.32
CA GLN A 70 -57.73 40.08 -1.04
C GLN A 70 -58.52 39.57 -2.27
N ASP A 71 -59.43 38.57 -2.20
CA ASP A 71 -59.80 37.62 -1.12
C ASP A 71 -60.40 36.30 -1.67
N LYS A 72 -60.77 35.33 -0.81
CA LYS A 72 -61.48 34.06 -1.16
C LYS A 72 -63.01 34.18 -1.00
N PRO A 73 -63.81 33.40 -1.77
CA PRO A 73 -64.42 32.18 -1.19
C PRO A 73 -64.56 30.97 -2.17
N LEU A 74 -65.22 29.88 -1.72
CA LEU A 74 -65.55 28.64 -2.44
C LEU A 74 -67.11 28.51 -2.56
N PRO A 75 -67.76 27.37 -2.91
CA PRO A 75 -67.37 26.17 -3.69
C PRO A 75 -68.39 25.74 -4.79
N ALA A 76 -68.06 24.75 -5.62
CA ALA A 76 -69.03 23.95 -6.39
C ALA A 76 -68.49 22.51 -6.66
N ARG A 77 -69.38 21.54 -6.97
CA ARG A 77 -69.06 20.10 -7.02
C ARG A 77 -69.81 19.35 -8.13
N THR A 78 -69.09 18.66 -9.00
CA THR A 78 -69.63 17.59 -9.87
C THR A 78 -68.57 16.52 -10.14
N GLN A 79 -69.01 15.31 -10.48
CA GLN A 79 -68.19 14.12 -10.77
C GLN A 79 -68.03 13.99 -12.32
N THR A 80 -67.24 13.12 -12.94
CA THR A 80 -66.81 11.73 -12.64
C THR A 80 -65.47 11.32 -13.28
N ALA A 81 -64.92 10.19 -12.80
CA ALA A 81 -63.97 9.26 -13.47
C ALA A 81 -62.50 9.71 -13.73
N PRO A 82 -61.53 8.77 -13.84
CA PRO A 82 -60.10 9.10 -13.71
C PRO A 82 -59.20 8.67 -14.90
N THR A 83 -58.24 9.52 -15.27
CA THR A 83 -57.07 9.16 -16.09
C THR A 83 -55.78 9.47 -15.32
N ASN A 84 -55.24 8.44 -14.67
CA ASN A 84 -54.13 8.59 -13.73
C ASN A 84 -52.77 8.61 -14.46
N TYR A 85 -52.46 9.70 -15.16
CA TYR A 85 -51.13 9.99 -15.71
C TYR A 85 -50.64 11.35 -15.23
N LYS A 86 -50.09 11.39 -14.02
CA LYS A 86 -49.11 12.43 -13.68
C LYS A 86 -47.77 12.04 -14.31
N PRO A 87 -47.08 12.94 -15.04
CA PRO A 87 -45.67 12.73 -15.31
C PRO A 87 -44.92 12.63 -13.98
N ALA A 88 -43.94 11.74 -13.88
CA ALA A 88 -43.15 11.61 -12.68
C ALA A 88 -42.33 12.90 -12.47
N GLU A 89 -42.72 13.71 -11.48
CA GLU A 89 -41.86 14.79 -10.99
C GLU A 89 -40.52 14.17 -10.59
N VAL A 90 -39.44 14.58 -11.27
CA VAL A 90 -38.08 14.20 -10.87
C VAL A 90 -37.77 14.96 -9.58
N VAL A 91 -38.21 14.38 -8.46
CA VAL A 91 -37.96 14.91 -7.12
C VAL A 91 -36.46 15.03 -6.95
N GLN A 92 -35.95 16.26 -7.04
CA GLN A 92 -34.59 16.61 -6.68
C GLN A 92 -34.43 16.42 -5.16
N ARG A 93 -34.24 15.17 -4.75
CA ARG A 93 -33.92 14.81 -3.37
C ARG A 93 -32.72 15.65 -2.94
N ALA A 94 -32.93 16.54 -1.98
CA ALA A 94 -31.88 17.41 -1.47
C ALA A 94 -30.65 16.56 -1.13
N LEU A 95 -29.50 16.92 -1.72
CA LEU A 95 -28.25 16.16 -1.58
C LEU A 95 -27.80 16.21 -0.12
N THR A 96 -28.20 15.18 0.62
CA THR A 96 -28.09 15.11 2.08
C THR A 96 -27.13 14.00 2.43
N LEU A 97 -26.21 14.29 3.34
CA LEU A 97 -25.26 13.30 3.84
C LEU A 97 -25.98 12.30 4.76
N PRO A 98 -25.62 11.01 4.73
CA PRO A 98 -26.24 10.01 5.60
C PRO A 98 -26.01 10.34 7.07
N ASN A 99 -26.96 9.90 7.91
CA ASN A 99 -26.76 9.89 9.35
C ASN A 99 -25.76 8.79 9.71
N ILE A 100 -24.68 9.17 10.40
CA ILE A 100 -23.57 8.30 10.79
C ILE A 100 -23.38 8.48 12.30
N PRO A 101 -23.16 7.40 13.09
CA PRO A 101 -22.95 7.50 14.53
C PRO A 101 -21.79 8.47 14.87
N PRO A 102 -21.84 9.23 15.98
CA PRO A 102 -20.82 10.23 16.30
C PRO A 102 -19.39 9.68 16.33
N LYS A 103 -19.21 8.44 16.81
CA LYS A 103 -17.92 7.71 16.82
C LYS A 103 -17.38 7.50 15.40
N ASP A 104 -18.18 6.90 14.52
CA ASP A 104 -17.79 6.62 13.14
C ASP A 104 -17.62 7.90 12.33
N LYS A 105 -18.45 8.93 12.58
CA LYS A 105 -18.27 10.25 11.97
C LYS A 105 -16.93 10.86 12.39
N ALA A 106 -16.56 10.81 13.67
CA ALA A 106 -15.26 11.31 14.15
C ALA A 106 -14.09 10.51 13.54
N ALA A 107 -14.22 9.20 13.39
CA ALA A 107 -13.23 8.35 12.73
C ALA A 107 -13.07 8.70 11.23
N ILE A 108 -14.18 8.90 10.51
CA ILE A 108 -14.19 9.35 9.10
C ILE A 108 -13.62 10.77 8.98
N ASP A 109 -13.96 11.69 9.90
CA ASP A 109 -13.43 13.06 9.90
C ASP A 109 -11.93 13.09 10.22
N LYS A 110 -11.42 12.18 11.07
CA LYS A 110 -9.98 11.95 11.29
C LYS A 110 -9.30 11.38 10.04
N LEU A 111 -9.91 10.39 9.38
CA LEU A 111 -9.41 9.80 8.14
C LEU A 111 -9.31 10.86 7.03
N MET A 112 -10.36 11.66 6.83
CA MET A 112 -10.36 12.78 5.88
C MET A 112 -9.30 13.85 6.19
N ALA A 113 -8.85 13.97 7.44
CA ALA A 113 -7.84 14.93 7.89
C ALA A 113 -6.41 14.36 8.02
N SER A 114 -6.18 13.11 7.59
CA SER A 114 -4.86 12.46 7.71
C SER A 114 -3.82 13.02 6.71
N SER A 115 -2.56 12.67 6.95
CA SER A 115 -1.44 12.92 6.03
C SER A 115 -1.61 12.25 4.67
N GLU A 116 -2.37 11.16 4.60
CA GLU A 116 -2.65 10.40 3.37
C GLU A 116 -3.63 11.18 2.47
N TYR A 117 -4.80 11.59 3.00
CA TYR A 117 -5.89 12.13 2.17
C TYR A 117 -5.95 13.67 2.11
N LYS A 118 -5.62 14.38 3.19
CA LYS A 118 -5.61 15.87 3.29
C LYS A 118 -6.91 16.58 2.86
N ILE A 119 -8.04 15.87 2.79
CA ILE A 119 -9.34 16.42 2.39
C ILE A 119 -9.82 17.48 3.38
N LYS A 120 -9.53 17.29 4.67
CA LYS A 120 -9.81 18.23 5.76
C LYS A 120 -8.51 18.74 6.36
N ARG A 121 -8.55 19.93 6.96
CA ARG A 121 -7.45 20.44 7.78
C ARG A 121 -7.36 19.63 9.09
N PRO A 122 -6.15 19.29 9.57
CA PRO A 122 -5.97 18.62 10.87
C PRO A 122 -6.67 19.36 12.00
N GLN A 123 -7.30 18.63 12.92
CA GLN A 123 -7.93 19.24 14.10
C GLN A 123 -6.92 19.36 15.25
N THR A 124 -6.37 20.55 15.42
CA THR A 124 -5.58 20.93 16.60
C THR A 124 -6.41 20.81 17.88
N PHE A 125 -5.77 20.49 19.01
CA PHE A 125 -6.40 20.42 20.35
C PHE A 125 -7.30 21.63 20.70
N LEU A 126 -6.93 22.83 20.27
CA LEU A 126 -7.76 24.03 20.47
C LEU A 126 -9.15 23.94 19.80
N ASN A 127 -9.27 23.29 18.63
CA ASN A 127 -10.57 23.10 17.96
C ASN A 127 -11.52 22.19 18.75
N PHE A 128 -10.98 21.28 19.58
CA PHE A 128 -11.75 20.44 20.49
C PHE A 128 -12.34 21.27 21.65
N LEU A 129 -11.58 22.22 22.20
CA LEU A 129 -12.05 23.14 23.25
C LEU A 129 -13.15 24.10 22.76
N PHE A 130 -13.12 24.50 21.48
CA PHE A 130 -14.17 25.31 20.86
C PHE A 130 -15.37 24.49 20.30
N SER A 131 -15.42 23.16 20.49
CA SER A 131 -16.41 22.27 19.87
C SER A 131 -17.84 22.34 20.45
N LEU A 132 -18.11 23.26 21.38
CA LEU A 132 -19.45 23.56 21.91
C LEU A 132 -20.43 24.14 20.86
N GLY A 133 -19.93 24.52 19.68
CA GLY A 133 -20.74 24.89 18.51
C GLY A 133 -20.67 23.85 17.39
N LYS A 134 -21.70 23.84 16.51
CA LYS A 134 -21.68 23.02 15.28
C LYS A 134 -20.62 23.55 14.30
N LEU A 135 -19.39 23.08 14.43
CA LEU A 135 -18.31 23.33 13.46
C LEU A 135 -18.79 22.91 12.04
N PRO A 136 -18.62 23.78 11.02
CA PRO A 136 -19.10 23.48 9.68
C PRO A 136 -18.28 22.35 9.05
N ASP A 137 -18.96 21.42 8.35
CA ASP A 137 -18.38 20.22 7.73
C ASP A 137 -17.58 20.59 6.45
N ARG A 138 -16.52 21.39 6.63
CA ARG A 138 -15.68 22.01 5.58
C ARG A 138 -14.57 21.09 5.09
N VAL A 139 -14.11 21.38 3.88
CA VAL A 139 -13.00 20.75 3.15
C VAL A 139 -11.83 21.74 3.09
N SER A 140 -10.57 21.28 2.97
CA SER A 140 -9.44 22.21 2.79
C SER A 140 -9.47 22.85 1.41
N GLY A 141 -9.14 24.15 1.35
CA GLY A 141 -9.07 24.86 0.08
C GLY A 141 -8.04 24.25 -0.88
N ASP A 142 -6.92 23.76 -0.36
CA ASP A 142 -5.82 23.14 -1.13
C ASP A 142 -6.28 21.85 -1.83
N PHE A 143 -7.11 21.05 -1.15
CA PHE A 143 -7.70 19.84 -1.73
C PHE A 143 -8.59 20.18 -2.94
N ILE A 144 -9.27 21.34 -2.92
CA ILE A 144 -10.16 21.77 -3.99
C ILE A 144 -9.38 22.44 -5.13
N SER A 145 -8.53 23.41 -4.83
CA SER A 145 -7.79 24.18 -5.83
C SER A 145 -6.62 23.40 -6.46
N ILE A 146 -6.02 22.44 -5.75
CA ILE A 146 -4.85 21.68 -6.21
C ILE A 146 -5.19 20.21 -6.43
N THR A 147 -5.57 19.47 -5.37
CA THR A 147 -5.72 18.00 -5.46
C THR A 147 -6.80 17.57 -6.46
N LEU A 148 -8.02 18.12 -6.36
CA LEU A 148 -9.11 17.81 -7.29
C LEU A 148 -8.82 18.29 -8.71
N LEU A 149 -8.14 19.43 -8.90
CA LEU A 149 -7.74 19.92 -10.22
C LEU A 149 -6.79 18.93 -10.90
N ASN A 150 -5.75 18.49 -10.18
CA ASN A 150 -4.79 17.50 -10.66
C ASN A 150 -5.49 16.17 -10.98
N TYR A 151 -6.35 15.66 -10.08
CA TYR A 151 -7.10 14.42 -10.30
C TYR A 151 -7.95 14.47 -11.57
N ILE A 152 -8.66 15.57 -11.83
CA ILE A 152 -9.45 15.75 -13.06
C ILE A 152 -8.53 15.78 -14.29
N GLY A 153 -7.38 16.45 -14.21
CA GLY A 153 -6.37 16.47 -15.28
C GLY A 153 -5.83 15.09 -15.66
N HIS A 154 -5.55 14.22 -14.67
CA HIS A 154 -5.11 12.85 -14.91
C HIS A 154 -6.20 11.98 -15.59
N ILE A 155 -7.47 12.08 -15.15
CA ILE A 155 -8.60 11.39 -15.81
C ILE A 155 -8.79 11.92 -17.25
N GLN A 156 -8.62 13.23 -17.46
CA GLN A 156 -8.68 13.84 -18.79
C GLN A 156 -7.54 13.37 -19.69
N LYS A 157 -6.32 13.23 -19.18
CA LYS A 157 -5.18 12.70 -19.94
C LYS A 157 -5.40 11.23 -20.30
N PHE A 158 -5.78 10.38 -19.34
CA PHE A 158 -6.14 8.97 -19.58
C PHE A 158 -7.18 8.82 -20.71
N THR A 159 -8.33 9.47 -20.57
CA THR A 159 -9.41 9.43 -21.57
C THR A 159 -8.96 9.98 -22.93
N SER A 160 -8.13 11.03 -22.95
CA SER A 160 -7.57 11.59 -24.19
C SER A 160 -6.62 10.63 -24.90
N CYS A 161 -5.73 9.94 -24.19
CA CYS A 161 -4.81 8.97 -24.79
C CYS A 161 -5.57 7.78 -25.38
N ILE A 162 -6.60 7.27 -24.69
CA ILE A 162 -7.48 6.22 -25.23
C ILE A 162 -8.29 6.70 -26.44
N LYS A 163 -8.84 7.93 -26.41
CA LYS A 163 -9.52 8.53 -27.57
C LYS A 163 -8.59 8.64 -28.78
N ARG A 164 -7.34 9.08 -28.60
CA ARG A 164 -6.34 9.18 -29.68
C ARG A 164 -5.96 7.81 -30.24
N LEU A 165 -5.75 6.81 -29.39
CA LEU A 165 -5.45 5.44 -29.80
C LEU A 165 -6.61 4.84 -30.63
N MET A 166 -7.87 5.00 -30.17
CA MET A 166 -9.06 4.55 -30.89
C MET A 166 -9.36 5.35 -32.17
N ALA A 167 -8.99 6.63 -32.24
CA ALA A 167 -9.12 7.42 -33.46
C ALA A 167 -8.16 6.96 -34.57
N ALA A 168 -6.98 6.47 -34.18
CA ALA A 168 -5.93 6.00 -35.09
C ALA A 168 -6.14 4.58 -35.64
N SER A 169 -7.19 3.86 -35.23
CA SER A 169 -7.49 2.51 -35.72
C SER A 169 -8.08 2.51 -37.14
N SER A 170 -7.89 1.42 -37.87
CA SER A 170 -8.63 1.17 -39.13
C SER A 170 -10.14 1.12 -38.89
N ASP A 171 -10.95 1.38 -39.92
CA ASP A 171 -12.41 1.36 -39.77
C ASP A 171 -12.95 -0.07 -39.56
N LEU A 172 -12.25 -1.08 -40.11
CA LEU A 172 -12.47 -2.49 -39.78
C LEU A 172 -12.31 -2.76 -38.27
N TYR A 173 -11.32 -2.13 -37.62
CA TYR A 173 -11.16 -2.21 -36.16
C TYR A 173 -12.32 -1.53 -35.43
N LYS A 174 -12.78 -0.37 -35.91
CA LYS A 174 -13.94 0.36 -35.34
C LYS A 174 -15.24 -0.44 -35.50
N GLU A 175 -15.39 -1.22 -36.58
CA GLU A 175 -16.51 -2.14 -36.79
C GLU A 175 -16.41 -3.34 -35.83
N LYS A 176 -15.24 -4.01 -35.78
CA LYS A 176 -14.91 -5.10 -34.86
C LYS A 176 -15.21 -4.72 -33.40
N SER A 177 -14.88 -3.48 -33.00
CA SER A 177 -15.13 -3.00 -31.64
C SER A 177 -16.61 -2.75 -31.34
N LYS A 178 -17.47 -2.51 -32.34
CA LYS A 178 -18.93 -2.39 -32.15
C LYS A 178 -19.63 -3.75 -32.11
N THR A 179 -19.16 -4.72 -32.89
CA THR A 179 -19.80 -6.04 -33.04
C THR A 179 -19.32 -7.08 -32.02
N THR A 180 -18.10 -6.95 -31.48
CA THR A 180 -17.52 -7.95 -30.57
C THR A 180 -17.81 -7.61 -29.11
N PHE A 181 -18.75 -8.32 -28.48
CA PHE A 181 -19.24 -8.05 -27.12
C PHE A 181 -18.33 -8.57 -25.98
N ASN A 182 -17.03 -8.28 -26.00
CA ASN A 182 -16.10 -8.58 -24.90
C ASN A 182 -15.83 -7.36 -23.99
N SER A 183 -15.36 -7.60 -22.77
CA SER A 183 -15.02 -6.62 -21.73
C SER A 183 -14.01 -5.57 -22.20
N ARG A 184 -13.05 -5.95 -23.05
CA ARG A 184 -12.08 -5.03 -23.65
C ARG A 184 -12.75 -3.99 -24.55
N PHE A 185 -13.57 -4.41 -25.51
CA PHE A 185 -14.26 -3.47 -26.40
C PHE A 185 -15.36 -2.69 -25.68
N LYS A 186 -16.08 -3.30 -24.72
CA LYS A 186 -16.98 -2.57 -23.81
C LYS A 186 -16.23 -1.43 -23.11
N MET A 187 -15.04 -1.72 -22.54
CA MET A 187 -14.19 -0.73 -21.86
C MET A 187 -13.73 0.39 -22.80
N LEU A 188 -13.20 0.06 -23.98
CA LEU A 188 -12.69 1.04 -24.95
C LEU A 188 -13.81 1.95 -25.50
N ASN A 189 -14.97 1.35 -25.83
CA ASN A 189 -16.16 2.08 -26.30
C ASN A 189 -16.81 2.92 -25.19
N PHE A 190 -16.57 2.60 -23.92
CA PHE A 190 -16.97 3.41 -22.78
C PHE A 190 -16.00 4.59 -22.59
N ILE A 191 -14.71 4.33 -22.44
CA ILE A 191 -13.69 5.36 -22.15
C ILE A 191 -13.61 6.39 -23.29
N SER A 192 -13.72 5.97 -24.55
CA SER A 192 -13.76 6.88 -25.69
C SER A 192 -14.98 7.81 -25.72
N LYS A 193 -16.05 7.51 -24.98
CA LYS A 193 -17.24 8.34 -24.80
C LYS A 193 -17.26 9.15 -23.50
N ILE A 194 -16.34 8.92 -22.56
CA ILE A 194 -16.26 9.72 -21.34
C ILE A 194 -15.96 11.17 -21.73
N ASP A 195 -16.82 12.08 -21.30
CA ASP A 195 -16.59 13.51 -21.31
C ASP A 195 -16.47 14.03 -19.86
N LEU A 196 -15.71 15.10 -19.68
CA LEU A 196 -15.40 15.69 -18.37
C LEU A 196 -15.81 17.15 -18.26
N ASP A 197 -16.41 17.78 -19.28
CA ASP A 197 -16.82 19.19 -19.22
C ASP A 197 -17.74 19.48 -18.03
N THR A 198 -18.69 18.57 -17.73
CA THR A 198 -19.54 18.66 -16.53
C THR A 198 -18.73 18.59 -15.23
N THR A 199 -17.75 17.70 -15.15
CA THR A 199 -16.84 17.54 -13.99
C THR A 199 -15.94 18.77 -13.82
N GLN A 200 -15.43 19.34 -14.92
CA GLN A 200 -14.65 20.57 -14.90
C GLN A 200 -15.49 21.77 -14.48
N GLU A 201 -16.73 21.92 -14.96
CA GLU A 201 -17.58 23.06 -14.58
C GLU A 201 -18.01 22.98 -13.11
N LEU A 202 -18.34 21.79 -12.61
CA LEU A 202 -18.55 21.57 -11.17
C LEU A 202 -17.30 21.95 -10.35
N HIS A 203 -16.10 21.58 -10.82
CA HIS A 203 -14.84 21.98 -10.17
C HIS A 203 -14.63 23.50 -10.21
N LYS A 204 -14.78 24.15 -11.37
CA LYS A 204 -14.68 25.61 -11.56
C LYS A 204 -15.62 26.37 -10.63
N GLN A 205 -16.84 25.88 -10.40
CA GLN A 205 -17.79 26.49 -9.46
C GLN A 205 -17.37 26.37 -7.99
N LEU A 206 -16.79 25.24 -7.60
CA LEU A 206 -16.27 25.00 -6.25
C LEU A 206 -14.97 25.79 -5.99
N ALA A 207 -14.12 25.93 -6.99
CA ALA A 207 -12.85 26.65 -6.94
C ALA A 207 -12.98 28.18 -6.82
N ARG A 208 -14.19 28.76 -6.93
CA ARG A 208 -14.46 30.19 -6.67
C ARG A 208 -14.35 30.54 -5.19
N GLU A 209 -14.71 29.62 -4.30
CA GLU A 209 -14.74 29.84 -2.84
C GLU A 209 -14.14 28.65 -2.06
N PRO A 210 -12.91 28.21 -2.37
CA PRO A 210 -12.41 26.89 -1.95
C PRO A 210 -12.37 26.71 -0.43
N ASN A 211 -12.11 27.78 0.33
CA ASN A 211 -12.11 27.78 1.80
C ASN A 211 -13.52 27.75 2.46
N GLN A 212 -14.61 27.85 1.67
CA GLN A 212 -15.99 27.84 2.18
C GLN A 212 -16.74 26.54 1.86
N ILE A 213 -16.18 25.66 1.02
CA ILE A 213 -16.84 24.45 0.55
C ILE A 213 -17.02 23.43 1.68
N THR A 214 -18.24 22.88 1.77
CA THR A 214 -18.59 21.77 2.66
C THR A 214 -18.60 20.45 1.92
N VAL A 215 -18.47 19.34 2.64
CA VAL A 215 -18.57 17.98 2.07
C VAL A 215 -19.87 17.81 1.28
N THR A 216 -20.99 18.38 1.74
CA THR A 216 -22.27 18.37 1.02
C THR A 216 -22.19 19.04 -0.37
N ARG A 217 -21.46 20.16 -0.50
CA ARG A 217 -21.28 20.85 -1.81
C ARG A 217 -20.44 20.03 -2.79
N LEU A 218 -19.63 19.07 -2.33
CA LEU A 218 -18.85 18.18 -3.20
C LEU A 218 -19.64 17.02 -3.81
N ILE A 219 -20.85 16.71 -3.32
CA ILE A 219 -21.61 15.52 -3.75
C ILE A 219 -21.75 15.41 -5.29
N PRO A 220 -22.10 16.48 -6.05
CA PRO A 220 -22.19 16.39 -7.52
C PRO A 220 -20.88 15.98 -8.18
N LEU A 221 -19.76 16.59 -7.77
CA LEU A 221 -18.42 16.34 -8.34
C LEU A 221 -17.92 14.93 -7.98
N VAL A 222 -18.16 14.48 -6.73
CA VAL A 222 -17.79 13.13 -6.31
C VAL A 222 -18.59 12.09 -7.11
N LYS A 223 -19.87 12.34 -7.43
CA LYS A 223 -20.63 11.47 -8.35
C LYS A 223 -20.05 11.50 -9.77
N SER A 224 -19.80 12.67 -10.36
CA SER A 224 -19.34 12.77 -11.75
C SER A 224 -17.93 12.22 -11.98
N ILE A 225 -17.11 12.13 -10.92
CA ILE A 225 -15.82 11.42 -10.95
C ILE A 225 -16.00 9.91 -10.72
N TYR A 226 -16.74 9.49 -9.69
CA TYR A 226 -16.83 8.05 -9.38
C TYR A 226 -17.70 7.24 -10.34
N GLN A 227 -18.70 7.83 -11.00
CA GLN A 227 -19.51 7.12 -12.00
C GLN A 227 -18.63 6.48 -13.10
N PRO A 228 -17.85 7.24 -13.90
CA PRO A 228 -17.02 6.65 -14.94
C PRO A 228 -15.88 5.77 -14.41
N LEU A 229 -15.31 6.08 -13.25
CA LEU A 229 -14.22 5.28 -12.67
C LEU A 229 -14.71 3.91 -12.16
N LEU A 230 -15.86 3.87 -11.48
CA LEU A 230 -16.39 2.62 -10.92
C LEU A 230 -16.88 1.66 -12.01
N THR A 231 -17.40 2.18 -13.13
CA THR A 231 -17.79 1.37 -14.30
C THR A 231 -16.66 0.47 -14.81
N ILE A 232 -15.39 0.89 -14.72
CA ILE A 232 -14.24 0.09 -15.18
C ILE A 232 -13.40 -0.51 -14.04
N TYR A 233 -13.50 0.01 -12.82
CA TYR A 233 -12.70 -0.41 -11.65
C TYR A 233 -12.60 -1.93 -11.46
N PHE A 234 -13.73 -2.65 -11.58
CA PHE A 234 -13.80 -4.10 -11.35
C PHE A 234 -13.12 -4.98 -12.42
N LEU A 235 -12.60 -4.41 -13.51
CA LEU A 235 -11.69 -5.13 -14.41
C LEU A 235 -10.32 -5.40 -13.75
N GLY A 236 -9.86 -4.49 -12.89
CA GLY A 236 -8.55 -4.54 -12.24
C GLY A 236 -7.40 -3.93 -13.06
N GLU A 237 -6.36 -3.47 -12.36
CA GLU A 237 -5.22 -2.73 -12.92
C GLU A 237 -4.48 -3.47 -14.05
N SER A 238 -4.08 -4.72 -13.78
CA SER A 238 -3.35 -5.56 -14.73
C SER A 238 -4.17 -5.88 -15.99
N ARG A 239 -5.50 -6.00 -15.86
CA ARG A 239 -6.39 -6.31 -17.00
C ARG A 239 -6.59 -5.09 -17.90
N ILE A 240 -6.82 -3.91 -17.32
CA ILE A 240 -6.98 -2.67 -18.10
C ILE A 240 -5.68 -2.32 -18.82
N THR A 241 -4.53 -2.38 -18.13
CA THR A 241 -3.22 -2.15 -18.77
C THR A 241 -2.89 -3.20 -19.84
N SER A 242 -3.27 -4.46 -19.64
CA SER A 242 -3.18 -5.48 -20.69
C SER A 242 -4.08 -5.17 -21.89
N PHE A 243 -5.34 -4.80 -21.68
CA PHE A 243 -6.29 -4.44 -22.74
C PHE A 243 -5.80 -3.28 -23.60
N ILE A 244 -5.18 -2.26 -22.98
CA ILE A 244 -4.56 -1.13 -23.67
C ILE A 244 -3.40 -1.59 -24.57
N LYS A 245 -2.52 -2.47 -24.07
CA LYS A 245 -1.41 -3.05 -24.84
C LYS A 245 -1.87 -3.94 -26.01
N THR A 246 -2.89 -4.79 -25.79
CA THR A 246 -3.49 -5.59 -26.87
C THR A 246 -4.11 -4.70 -27.94
N THR A 247 -4.75 -3.59 -27.55
CA THR A 247 -5.32 -2.62 -28.47
C THR A 247 -4.25 -1.87 -29.27
N TYR A 248 -3.11 -1.52 -28.69
CA TYR A 248 -1.94 -1.05 -29.44
C TYR A 248 -1.48 -2.06 -30.48
N ALA A 249 -1.27 -3.32 -30.08
CA ALA A 249 -0.75 -4.37 -30.96
C ALA A 249 -1.68 -4.71 -32.13
N GLU A 250 -3.00 -4.60 -31.96
CA GLU A 250 -3.96 -4.73 -33.07
C GLU A 250 -4.11 -3.46 -33.93
N ILE A 251 -3.79 -2.27 -33.42
CA ILE A 251 -3.95 -0.99 -34.15
C ILE A 251 -2.71 -0.63 -34.97
N VAL A 252 -1.52 -0.89 -34.45
CA VAL A 252 -0.25 -0.47 -35.07
C VAL A 252 -0.07 -1.02 -36.49
N VAL A 253 -0.61 -2.21 -36.78
CA VAL A 253 -0.49 -2.91 -38.07
C VAL A 253 -1.14 -2.14 -39.23
N ASP A 254 -2.31 -1.53 -38.99
CA ASP A 254 -3.10 -0.85 -40.03
C ASP A 254 -3.12 0.69 -39.90
N SER A 255 -2.35 1.27 -38.97
CA SER A 255 -2.47 2.69 -38.65
C SER A 255 -1.69 3.60 -39.60
N LYS A 256 -2.22 4.80 -39.83
CA LYS A 256 -1.54 5.91 -40.50
C LYS A 256 -0.80 6.85 -39.55
N VAL A 257 -0.82 6.55 -38.25
CA VAL A 257 -0.11 7.31 -37.20
C VAL A 257 1.23 6.61 -36.90
N PRO A 258 2.35 7.33 -36.76
CA PRO A 258 3.65 6.72 -36.46
C PRO A 258 3.62 5.84 -35.20
N GLU A 259 4.32 4.70 -35.27
CA GLU A 259 4.34 3.71 -34.18
C GLU A 259 4.75 4.32 -32.84
N GLU A 260 5.82 5.12 -32.81
CA GLU A 260 6.31 5.78 -31.61
C GLU A 260 5.24 6.64 -30.91
N THR A 261 4.44 7.37 -31.69
CA THR A 261 3.32 8.19 -31.20
C THR A 261 2.21 7.33 -30.60
N LEU A 262 1.87 6.21 -31.24
CA LEU A 262 0.92 5.23 -30.70
C LEU A 262 1.44 4.58 -29.41
N LEU A 263 2.73 4.26 -29.37
CA LEU A 263 3.42 3.67 -28.23
C LEU A 263 3.48 4.66 -27.07
N GLN A 264 3.67 5.95 -27.32
CA GLN A 264 3.59 7.01 -26.32
C GLN A 264 2.17 7.08 -25.72
N TYR A 265 1.12 7.18 -26.54
CA TYR A 265 -0.26 7.19 -26.03
C TYR A 265 -0.61 5.94 -25.23
N THR A 266 -0.06 4.78 -25.61
CA THR A 266 -0.24 3.49 -24.93
C THR A 266 0.49 3.46 -23.58
N LYS A 267 1.75 3.91 -23.53
CA LYS A 267 2.54 4.06 -22.29
C LYS A 267 1.89 5.05 -21.33
N GLU A 268 1.47 6.22 -21.82
CA GLU A 268 0.77 7.23 -21.03
C GLU A 268 -0.56 6.69 -20.50
N ALA A 269 -1.44 6.13 -21.33
CA ALA A 269 -2.72 5.59 -20.87
C ALA A 269 -2.56 4.48 -19.81
N CYS A 270 -1.53 3.64 -19.91
CA CYS A 270 -1.22 2.66 -18.86
C CYS A 270 -0.79 3.34 -17.54
N ASN A 271 0.09 4.34 -17.60
CA ASN A 271 0.58 5.04 -16.41
C ASN A 271 -0.52 5.88 -15.74
N GLU A 272 -1.34 6.59 -16.51
CA GLU A 272 -2.47 7.36 -15.97
C GLU A 272 -3.51 6.44 -15.32
N TRP A 273 -3.79 5.24 -15.87
CA TRP A 273 -4.70 4.29 -15.22
C TRP A 273 -4.17 3.79 -13.87
N ILE A 274 -2.87 3.48 -13.77
CA ILE A 274 -2.24 3.07 -12.51
C ILE A 274 -2.38 4.18 -11.45
N TYR A 275 -2.19 5.45 -11.85
CA TYR A 275 -2.42 6.60 -10.95
C TYR A 275 -3.90 6.77 -10.57
N ILE A 276 -4.83 6.65 -11.54
CA ILE A 276 -6.27 6.71 -11.28
C ILE A 276 -6.68 5.66 -10.24
N ASN A 277 -6.23 4.42 -10.42
CA ASN A 277 -6.52 3.31 -9.51
C ASN A 277 -5.88 3.51 -8.12
N GLY A 278 -4.56 3.72 -8.07
CA GLY A 278 -3.81 3.79 -6.82
C GLY A 278 -3.98 5.08 -6.02
N GLN A 279 -4.28 6.21 -6.66
CA GLN A 279 -4.25 7.54 -6.04
C GLN A 279 -5.55 8.34 -6.14
N ILE A 280 -6.34 8.22 -7.21
CA ILE A 280 -7.60 8.99 -7.32
C ILE A 280 -8.76 8.24 -6.66
N ILE A 281 -8.96 6.97 -7.03
CA ILE A 281 -9.98 6.10 -6.43
C ILE A 281 -9.69 5.87 -4.93
N LYS A 282 -8.40 5.79 -4.55
CA LYS A 282 -7.97 5.80 -3.15
C LYS A 282 -8.12 7.19 -2.52
N GLY A 283 -7.51 8.24 -3.08
CA GLY A 283 -7.46 9.58 -2.47
C GLY A 283 -8.83 10.24 -2.25
N MET A 284 -9.83 9.92 -3.08
CA MET A 284 -11.21 10.38 -2.90
C MET A 284 -12.08 9.42 -2.06
N TYR A 285 -11.56 8.29 -1.60
CA TYR A 285 -12.36 7.26 -0.92
C TYR A 285 -13.05 7.78 0.35
N PRO A 286 -12.40 8.51 1.28
CA PRO A 286 -13.06 8.99 2.49
C PRO A 286 -14.23 9.96 2.24
N LEU A 287 -14.24 10.68 1.11
CA LEU A 287 -15.41 11.47 0.68
C LEU A 287 -16.58 10.56 0.31
N LEU A 288 -16.34 9.52 -0.51
CA LEU A 288 -17.37 8.55 -0.90
C LEU A 288 -17.91 7.79 0.32
N LEU A 289 -17.04 7.38 1.25
CA LEU A 289 -17.42 6.81 2.54
C LEU A 289 -18.30 7.77 3.36
N ARG A 290 -17.92 9.04 3.48
CA ARG A 290 -18.68 10.08 4.19
C ARG A 290 -20.06 10.36 3.56
N MET A 291 -20.22 10.07 2.27
CA MET A 291 -21.42 10.34 1.46
C MET A 291 -22.39 9.15 1.30
N CYS A 292 -21.94 7.90 1.40
CA CYS A 292 -22.82 6.72 1.27
C CYS A 292 -22.60 5.60 2.30
N GLY A 293 -21.56 5.72 3.14
CA GLY A 293 -21.33 4.85 4.28
C GLY A 293 -22.25 5.16 5.47
N THR A 294 -22.35 4.20 6.38
CA THR A 294 -23.09 4.31 7.66
C THR A 294 -22.21 3.96 8.88
N GLU A 295 -21.01 3.48 8.62
CA GLU A 295 -20.01 2.92 9.53
C GLU A 295 -18.63 3.15 8.89
N ILE A 296 -17.54 3.10 9.66
CA ILE A 296 -16.20 3.10 9.06
C ILE A 296 -15.85 1.71 8.48
N VAL A 297 -15.21 1.71 7.32
CA VAL A 297 -14.67 0.53 6.62
C VAL A 297 -13.26 0.92 6.14
N PRO A 298 -12.31 0.00 5.92
CA PRO A 298 -11.05 0.32 5.27
C PRO A 298 -11.13 0.26 3.73
N TYR A 299 -10.21 0.95 3.07
CA TYR A 299 -9.84 0.71 1.68
C TYR A 299 -9.04 -0.61 1.56
N PRO A 300 -9.14 -1.39 0.47
CA PRO A 300 -10.13 -1.31 -0.62
C PRO A 300 -11.46 -2.00 -0.25
N LYS A 301 -11.53 -2.70 0.90
CA LYS A 301 -12.66 -3.56 1.34
C LYS A 301 -14.04 -2.88 1.26
N PHE A 302 -14.12 -1.56 1.40
CA PHE A 302 -15.34 -0.79 1.17
C PHE A 302 -15.98 -1.01 -0.21
N PHE A 303 -15.18 -1.03 -1.29
CA PHE A 303 -15.70 -1.09 -2.65
C PHE A 303 -16.38 -2.42 -2.98
N SER A 304 -16.00 -3.52 -2.31
CA SER A 304 -16.73 -4.79 -2.35
C SER A 304 -17.83 -4.85 -1.27
N ALA A 305 -17.49 -4.63 0.00
CA ALA A 305 -18.40 -4.84 1.13
C ALA A 305 -19.60 -3.88 1.19
N LYS A 306 -19.54 -2.73 0.50
CA LYS A 306 -20.63 -1.73 0.47
C LYS A 306 -21.07 -1.37 -0.96
N ILE A 307 -20.74 -2.18 -1.98
CA ILE A 307 -21.01 -1.89 -3.40
C ILE A 307 -22.45 -1.47 -3.68
N SER A 308 -23.45 -2.11 -3.07
CA SER A 308 -24.86 -1.76 -3.26
C SER A 308 -25.21 -0.35 -2.76
N LYS A 309 -24.56 0.13 -1.68
CA LYS A 309 -24.73 1.50 -1.18
C LYS A 309 -24.01 2.52 -2.08
N ILE A 310 -22.82 2.15 -2.59
CA ILE A 310 -22.05 2.98 -3.53
C ILE A 310 -22.84 3.17 -4.83
N LEU A 311 -23.30 2.08 -5.46
CA LEU A 311 -24.11 2.13 -6.68
C LEU A 311 -25.39 2.96 -6.49
N ALA A 312 -26.14 2.72 -5.39
CA ALA A 312 -27.34 3.49 -5.07
C ALA A 312 -27.05 5.00 -4.86
N PHE A 313 -25.89 5.35 -4.28
CA PHE A 313 -25.46 6.74 -4.18
C PHE A 313 -25.06 7.32 -5.54
N LEU A 314 -24.34 6.59 -6.39
CA LEU A 314 -23.93 7.03 -7.73
C LEU A 314 -25.07 7.02 -8.75
N ASN A 315 -26.29 6.63 -8.36
CA ASN A 315 -27.43 6.39 -9.25
C ASN A 315 -27.13 5.33 -10.34
N MET A 316 -26.29 4.34 -10.03
CA MET A 316 -25.89 3.25 -10.91
C MET A 316 -26.55 1.93 -10.51
N THR A 317 -26.60 0.98 -11.43
CA THR A 317 -26.98 -0.43 -11.20
C THR A 317 -25.77 -1.35 -11.37
N LYS A 318 -25.96 -2.65 -11.12
CA LYS A 318 -24.93 -3.67 -11.41
C LYS A 318 -24.64 -3.85 -12.90
N PHE A 319 -25.53 -3.39 -13.78
CA PHE A 319 -25.38 -3.52 -15.24
C PHE A 319 -24.57 -2.38 -15.86
N ASP A 320 -24.37 -1.28 -15.11
CA ASP A 320 -23.51 -0.15 -15.47
C ASP A 320 -22.03 -0.39 -15.11
N LEU A 321 -21.69 -1.62 -14.68
CA LEU A 321 -20.35 -2.08 -14.38
C LEU A 321 -19.85 -3.00 -15.48
N ILE A 322 -18.66 -2.73 -16.01
CA ILE A 322 -17.95 -3.61 -16.94
C ILE A 322 -17.13 -4.58 -16.09
N LEU A 323 -17.67 -5.78 -15.92
CA LEU A 323 -16.97 -6.90 -15.30
C LEU A 323 -16.05 -7.58 -16.33
N PRO A 324 -15.05 -8.37 -15.88
CA PRO A 324 -14.32 -9.28 -16.75
C PRO A 324 -15.29 -10.21 -17.48
N ASP A 325 -14.96 -10.61 -18.71
CA ASP A 325 -15.67 -11.75 -19.31
C ASP A 325 -15.27 -13.01 -18.53
N ASP A 326 -16.26 -13.84 -18.20
CA ASP A 326 -16.00 -15.16 -17.60
C ASP A 326 -15.11 -16.00 -18.53
N LYS A 327 -14.23 -16.81 -17.95
CA LYS A 327 -13.48 -17.79 -18.75
C LYS A 327 -14.50 -18.69 -19.47
N PRO A 328 -14.24 -19.10 -20.73
CA PRO A 328 -15.03 -20.16 -21.35
C PRO A 328 -14.77 -21.48 -20.59
N ASN A 329 -15.62 -21.77 -19.61
CA ASN A 329 -15.66 -23.07 -18.95
C ASN A 329 -15.94 -24.13 -20.02
N ALA A 330 -15.19 -25.23 -20.00
CA ALA A 330 -15.46 -26.37 -20.85
C ALA A 330 -16.89 -26.87 -20.58
N THR A 331 -17.72 -26.94 -21.62
CA THR A 331 -19.14 -27.28 -21.49
C THR A 331 -19.32 -28.75 -21.10
N LYS A 332 -19.98 -28.99 -19.97
CA LYS A 332 -20.88 -30.13 -19.78
C LYS A 332 -21.93 -29.87 -18.70
N ASP A 333 -23.12 -29.55 -19.20
CA ASP A 333 -24.46 -29.93 -18.74
C ASP A 333 -24.85 -29.79 -17.25
N SER A 334 -25.87 -28.97 -17.03
CA SER A 334 -26.41 -28.58 -15.73
C SER A 334 -27.57 -29.46 -15.23
N SER A 335 -27.48 -29.97 -13.99
CA SER A 335 -28.63 -30.30 -13.12
C SER A 335 -28.15 -30.66 -11.70
N VAL A 336 -28.85 -30.38 -10.60
CA VAL A 336 -29.89 -29.35 -10.34
C VAL A 336 -29.97 -29.07 -8.82
N VAL A 337 -30.46 -27.88 -8.44
CA VAL A 337 -30.93 -27.49 -7.08
C VAL A 337 -29.91 -27.32 -5.93
N THR A 338 -29.93 -26.09 -5.43
CA THR A 338 -29.52 -25.55 -4.13
C THR A 338 -29.86 -26.38 -2.88
N ASN A 339 -29.01 -26.29 -1.84
CA ASN A 339 -29.39 -25.51 -0.64
C ASN A 339 -28.22 -25.10 0.26
N LYS A 340 -28.48 -24.11 1.14
CA LYS A 340 -27.60 -23.69 2.24
C LYS A 340 -28.04 -24.42 3.52
N LYS A 341 -27.12 -24.78 4.43
CA LYS A 341 -26.95 -24.11 5.75
C LYS A 341 -26.05 -24.87 6.74
N GLU A 342 -25.56 -24.08 7.71
CA GLU A 342 -25.29 -24.39 9.12
C GLU A 342 -24.13 -25.32 9.51
N GLU A 343 -23.21 -24.72 10.26
CA GLU A 343 -22.30 -25.40 11.18
C GLU A 343 -23.12 -26.06 12.31
N LYS A 344 -22.67 -27.23 12.78
CA LYS A 344 -22.59 -27.48 14.23
C LYS A 344 -21.66 -28.64 14.62
N THR A 345 -21.03 -28.42 15.76
CA THR A 345 -20.21 -29.33 16.56
C THR A 345 -20.91 -30.64 16.92
N THR A 346 -20.15 -31.74 16.91
CA THR A 346 -20.27 -32.78 17.95
C THR A 346 -18.90 -33.38 18.27
N GLU A 347 -18.63 -33.56 19.56
CA GLU A 347 -17.60 -34.47 20.10
C GLU A 347 -18.13 -35.93 19.93
N ASN A 348 -17.45 -37.05 20.26
CA ASN A 348 -16.42 -37.34 21.24
C ASN A 348 -15.90 -38.80 21.04
N SER A 349 -14.87 -39.25 21.80
CA SER A 349 -14.44 -40.66 22.02
C SER A 349 -14.07 -41.52 20.79
N GLY A 350 -12.92 -42.19 20.71
CA GLY A 350 -12.48 -43.37 21.49
C GLY A 350 -12.23 -44.53 20.49
N GLU A 351 -11.39 -45.55 20.70
CA GLU A 351 -10.61 -46.02 21.86
C GLU A 351 -9.16 -46.43 21.46
N LYS A 352 -8.42 -47.06 22.37
CA LYS A 352 -7.05 -47.60 22.19
C LYS A 352 -7.06 -49.05 21.70
N THR A 353 -5.93 -49.48 21.12
CA THR A 353 -5.41 -50.85 21.30
C THR A 353 -3.89 -50.83 21.47
N GLU A 354 -3.35 -51.71 22.30
CA GLU A 354 -1.93 -51.76 22.67
C GLU A 354 -1.19 -52.97 22.06
N THR A 355 0.14 -52.99 22.28
CA THR A 355 1.13 -54.08 22.05
C THR A 355 1.76 -54.15 20.64
N ALA A 356 3.03 -54.56 20.49
CA ALA A 356 3.95 -55.19 21.45
C ALA A 356 5.39 -54.59 21.44
N LYS A 357 6.26 -55.04 22.35
CA LYS A 357 7.69 -54.73 22.40
C LYS A 357 8.51 -55.80 21.67
N GLU A 358 9.64 -55.41 21.07
CA GLU A 358 10.92 -56.11 21.30
C GLU A 358 12.12 -55.20 20.99
N GLU A 359 13.26 -55.43 21.67
CA GLU A 359 14.44 -54.55 21.63
C GLU A 359 15.60 -55.20 20.86
N GLN A 360 16.17 -54.51 19.85
CA GLN A 360 17.56 -54.74 19.43
C GLN A 360 18.28 -53.42 19.16
N LYS A 361 19.44 -53.24 19.79
CA LYS A 361 20.22 -51.99 19.75
C LYS A 361 20.93 -51.79 18.41
N LYS A 362 20.86 -50.58 17.87
CA LYS A 362 21.86 -50.01 16.95
C LYS A 362 22.23 -48.59 17.39
N GLU A 363 23.33 -48.09 16.84
CA GLU A 363 24.07 -46.93 17.33
C GLU A 363 23.31 -45.61 17.08
N VAL A 364 23.39 -44.68 18.05
CA VAL A 364 22.71 -43.38 17.97
C VAL A 364 23.41 -42.48 16.95
N ILE A 365 22.78 -42.34 15.79
CA ILE A 365 22.93 -41.17 14.92
C ILE A 365 21.85 -40.16 15.38
N PRO A 366 22.15 -38.86 15.51
CA PRO A 366 21.13 -37.86 15.78
C PRO A 366 20.28 -37.61 14.52
N ASP A 367 19.18 -38.34 14.40
CA ASP A 367 18.19 -38.19 13.30
C ASP A 367 17.28 -36.96 13.53
N ASP A 368 17.89 -35.78 13.73
CA ASP A 368 17.23 -34.47 13.86
C ASP A 368 16.87 -33.85 12.48
N ILE A 369 16.54 -34.71 11.50
CA ILE A 369 15.97 -34.33 10.19
C ILE A 369 14.84 -35.32 9.90
N GLU A 370 13.62 -34.96 10.26
CA GLU A 370 12.43 -35.70 9.84
C GLU A 370 12.35 -35.75 8.31
N THR A 371 11.94 -36.89 7.77
CA THR A 371 11.75 -37.10 6.33
C THR A 371 10.68 -36.17 5.78
N LEU A 372 10.92 -35.55 4.63
CA LEU A 372 9.93 -34.76 3.91
C LEU A 372 8.85 -35.69 3.34
N ASP A 373 7.80 -35.93 4.10
CA ASP A 373 6.67 -36.79 3.72
C ASP A 373 5.75 -36.09 2.71
N SER A 374 5.30 -36.84 1.70
CA SER A 374 4.75 -36.30 0.45
C SER A 374 3.22 -36.11 0.50
N GLY A 375 2.76 -35.21 1.36
CA GLY A 375 1.35 -34.77 1.41
C GLY A 375 1.14 -33.45 2.15
N GLU A 376 0.62 -32.44 1.43
CA GLU A 376 0.24 -31.08 1.89
C GLU A 376 0.93 -30.60 3.19
N THR A 377 2.27 -30.59 3.18
CA THR A 377 3.08 -30.17 4.33
C THR A 377 2.76 -28.72 4.67
N ASP A 378 2.30 -28.46 5.91
CA ASP A 378 1.93 -27.11 6.34
C ASP A 378 3.10 -26.14 6.10
N LEU A 379 2.85 -25.09 5.30
CA LEU A 379 3.85 -24.11 4.89
C LEU A 379 4.52 -23.45 6.11
N ALA A 380 3.78 -23.31 7.22
CA ALA A 380 4.31 -22.82 8.48
C ALA A 380 5.43 -23.73 9.04
N SER A 381 5.33 -25.04 8.88
CA SER A 381 6.36 -26.00 9.34
C SER A 381 7.69 -25.79 8.62
N ILE A 382 7.67 -25.67 7.29
CA ILE A 382 8.89 -25.45 6.48
C ILE A 382 9.54 -24.10 6.80
N ILE A 383 8.72 -23.05 7.03
CA ILE A 383 9.23 -21.73 7.47
C ILE A 383 9.86 -21.84 8.86
N ASN A 384 9.20 -22.50 9.81
CA ASN A 384 9.72 -22.70 11.17
C ASN A 384 11.04 -23.49 11.16
N GLN A 385 11.16 -24.56 10.37
CA GLN A 385 12.42 -25.29 10.17
C GLN A 385 13.54 -24.39 9.62
N GLY A 386 13.22 -23.44 8.73
CA GLY A 386 14.16 -22.44 8.24
C GLY A 386 14.58 -21.40 9.28
N LEU A 387 13.63 -20.89 10.09
CA LEU A 387 13.92 -19.98 11.20
C LEU A 387 14.73 -20.67 12.31
N GLU A 388 14.44 -21.94 12.59
CA GLU A 388 15.26 -22.79 13.43
C GLU A 388 16.66 -22.98 12.85
N LEU A 389 16.82 -23.30 11.57
CA LEU A 389 18.14 -23.45 10.95
C LEU A 389 18.95 -22.14 11.06
N LEU A 390 18.31 -20.99 10.82
CA LEU A 390 18.93 -19.67 10.98
C LEU A 390 19.36 -19.40 12.42
N GLU A 391 18.57 -19.78 13.43
CA GLU A 391 18.95 -19.69 14.86
C GLU A 391 20.01 -20.75 15.25
N ARG A 392 19.98 -21.94 14.64
CA ARG A 392 20.97 -23.01 14.83
C ARG A 392 22.35 -22.60 14.26
N ILE A 393 22.39 -21.82 13.18
CA ILE A 393 23.60 -21.23 12.56
C ILE A 393 24.01 -19.93 13.26
N PHE A 394 23.07 -19.02 13.53
CA PHE A 394 23.28 -17.69 14.09
C PHE A 394 22.53 -17.49 15.41
N PRO A 395 22.92 -18.20 16.48
CA PRO A 395 22.18 -18.18 17.74
C PRO A 395 22.25 -16.82 18.43
N GLY A 396 21.15 -16.44 19.06
CA GLY A 396 20.95 -15.17 19.75
C GLY A 396 20.87 -13.96 18.82
N ALA A 397 20.55 -14.16 17.53
CA ALA A 397 20.46 -13.09 16.54
C ALA A 397 19.10 -12.39 16.52
N GLY A 398 18.01 -13.10 16.80
CA GLY A 398 16.64 -12.54 16.84
C GLY A 398 15.64 -13.16 15.84
N TRP A 399 15.98 -14.28 15.19
CA TRP A 399 15.16 -14.89 14.12
C TRP A 399 13.73 -15.28 14.50
N GLN A 400 13.46 -15.48 15.80
CA GLN A 400 12.12 -15.80 16.31
C GLN A 400 11.20 -14.56 16.41
N ASN A 401 11.75 -13.35 16.31
CA ASN A 401 11.06 -12.05 16.48
C ASN A 401 11.32 -11.11 15.27
N LEU A 402 11.32 -11.67 14.05
CA LEU A 402 11.58 -10.89 12.83
C LEU A 402 10.60 -9.71 12.65
N GLY A 403 11.14 -8.57 12.22
CA GLY A 403 10.43 -7.29 12.11
C GLY A 403 10.46 -6.43 13.38
N LYS A 404 11.02 -6.93 14.50
CA LYS A 404 11.15 -6.17 15.75
C LYS A 404 12.56 -6.16 16.34
N GLU A 405 13.31 -7.25 16.21
CA GLU A 405 14.70 -7.31 16.65
C GLU A 405 15.62 -6.59 15.67
N ASP A 406 16.60 -5.86 16.20
CA ASP A 406 17.65 -5.24 15.40
C ASP A 406 18.77 -6.23 15.11
N LEU A 407 18.82 -6.73 13.87
CA LEU A 407 19.80 -7.71 13.42
C LEU A 407 21.16 -7.04 13.11
N PHE A 408 21.20 -5.73 12.82
CA PHE A 408 22.43 -5.02 12.42
C PHE A 408 23.60 -5.19 13.42
N PRO A 409 23.43 -4.98 14.75
CA PRO A 409 24.48 -5.22 15.75
C PRO A 409 25.08 -6.63 15.73
N TYR A 410 24.28 -7.64 15.37
CA TYR A 410 24.73 -9.03 15.28
C TYR A 410 25.52 -9.29 14.00
N PHE A 411 25.00 -8.87 12.84
CA PHE A 411 25.55 -9.25 11.54
C PHE A 411 26.64 -8.32 10.99
N GLN A 412 26.69 -7.04 11.40
CA GLN A 412 27.74 -6.12 10.91
C GLN A 412 29.17 -6.62 11.20
N PRO A 413 29.49 -7.19 12.39
CA PRO A 413 30.82 -7.77 12.65
C PRO A 413 31.09 -9.09 11.92
N LEU A 414 30.07 -9.74 11.36
CA LEU A 414 30.21 -10.99 10.59
C LEU A 414 30.37 -10.75 9.09
N TYR A 415 29.65 -9.76 8.54
CA TYR A 415 29.53 -9.53 7.09
C TYR A 415 30.03 -8.17 6.60
N GLN A 416 30.33 -7.21 7.50
CA GLN A 416 30.92 -5.92 7.15
C GLN A 416 30.14 -5.17 6.05
N PHE A 417 28.83 -5.00 6.22
CA PHE A 417 28.00 -4.27 5.26
C PHE A 417 28.48 -2.82 5.11
N ASN A 418 28.23 -2.26 3.92
CA ASN A 418 28.66 -0.92 3.57
C ASN A 418 28.05 0.15 4.49
N ASP A 419 28.81 1.24 4.68
CA ASP A 419 28.33 2.45 5.34
C ASP A 419 27.00 2.91 4.71
N GLY A 420 26.03 3.23 5.55
CA GLY A 420 24.62 3.40 5.20
C GLY A 420 23.74 2.27 5.75
N PHE A 421 24.23 1.04 5.85
CA PHE A 421 23.44 -0.08 6.39
C PHE A 421 23.13 0.09 7.89
N ASN A 422 24.06 0.71 8.62
CA ASN A 422 23.89 1.23 9.99
C ASN A 422 22.70 2.18 10.15
N LEU A 423 22.30 2.90 9.10
CA LEU A 423 21.20 3.88 9.19
C LEU A 423 19.81 3.24 9.14
N ILE A 424 19.67 2.00 8.64
CA ILE A 424 18.36 1.37 8.39
C ILE A 424 17.64 1.04 9.71
N SER A 425 16.37 1.45 9.82
CA SER A 425 15.52 1.13 10.98
C SER A 425 15.35 -0.39 11.15
N PRO A 426 15.32 -0.94 12.38
CA PRO A 426 14.96 -2.35 12.61
C PRO A 426 13.60 -2.73 12.01
N GLU A 427 12.66 -1.79 12.02
CA GLU A 427 11.31 -1.90 11.46
C GLU A 427 11.30 -1.91 9.92
N ASN A 428 12.39 -1.45 9.27
CA ASN A 428 12.46 -1.40 7.80
C ASN A 428 12.85 -2.79 7.26
N PRO A 429 11.95 -3.51 6.55
CA PRO A 429 12.14 -4.90 6.17
C PRO A 429 13.38 -5.18 5.32
N MET A 430 13.94 -4.16 4.65
CA MET A 430 15.19 -4.27 3.91
C MET A 430 16.38 -4.72 4.76
N GLN A 431 16.38 -4.47 6.08
CA GLN A 431 17.45 -4.96 6.97
C GLN A 431 17.50 -6.50 6.95
N VAL A 432 16.35 -7.15 7.16
CA VAL A 432 16.21 -8.61 7.15
C VAL A 432 16.46 -9.16 5.75
N THR A 433 15.87 -8.56 4.72
CA THR A 433 16.02 -9.00 3.32
C THR A 433 17.49 -9.05 2.90
N MET A 434 18.29 -8.03 3.22
CA MET A 434 19.70 -7.98 2.81
C MET A 434 20.61 -8.89 3.63
N ILE A 435 20.29 -9.15 4.89
CA ILE A 435 20.98 -10.17 5.71
C ILE A 435 20.70 -11.57 5.14
N LEU A 436 19.45 -11.90 4.79
CA LEU A 436 19.10 -13.17 4.14
C LEU A 436 19.75 -13.32 2.76
N VAL A 437 19.77 -12.26 1.93
CA VAL A 437 20.48 -12.26 0.63
C VAL A 437 21.97 -12.53 0.80
N ARG A 438 22.64 -11.90 1.79
CA ARG A 438 24.07 -12.12 2.09
C ARG A 438 24.36 -13.51 2.66
N ILE A 439 23.44 -14.07 3.45
CA ILE A 439 23.53 -15.46 3.92
C ILE A 439 23.43 -16.43 2.74
N LEU A 440 22.48 -16.25 1.83
CA LEU A 440 22.35 -17.07 0.62
C LEU A 440 23.53 -16.89 -0.35
N GLU A 441 24.11 -15.69 -0.43
CA GLU A 441 25.34 -15.44 -1.19
C GLU A 441 26.52 -16.32 -0.71
N ASP A 442 26.68 -16.48 0.61
CA ASP A 442 27.65 -17.39 1.22
C ASP A 442 27.34 -18.87 0.91
N PHE A 443 26.07 -19.29 0.89
CA PHE A 443 25.67 -20.66 0.52
C PHE A 443 25.91 -20.95 -0.98
N PHE A 444 25.59 -20.01 -1.87
CA PHE A 444 25.71 -20.20 -3.32
C PHE A 444 27.16 -20.35 -3.79
N GLN A 445 28.15 -19.89 -3.03
CA GLN A 445 29.56 -20.24 -3.27
C GLN A 445 29.80 -21.76 -3.27
N ALA A 446 29.09 -22.50 -2.42
CA ALA A 446 29.12 -23.96 -2.43
C ALA A 446 28.18 -24.57 -3.48
N CYS A 447 26.96 -24.03 -3.64
CA CYS A 447 26.00 -24.57 -4.62
C CYS A 447 26.51 -24.49 -6.07
N ARG A 448 27.39 -23.54 -6.41
CA ARG A 448 28.10 -23.48 -7.71
C ARG A 448 28.94 -24.74 -8.05
N HIS A 449 29.26 -25.59 -7.08
CA HIS A 449 29.95 -26.87 -7.28
C HIS A 449 29.01 -28.05 -7.60
N ILE A 450 27.70 -27.81 -7.62
CA ILE A 450 26.70 -28.79 -8.00
C ILE A 450 26.53 -28.71 -9.52
N ASN A 451 26.68 -29.85 -10.19
CA ASN A 451 26.62 -29.98 -11.64
C ASN A 451 25.16 -29.96 -12.10
N PHE A 452 24.52 -28.78 -12.10
CA PHE A 452 23.14 -28.65 -12.56
C PHE A 452 23.02 -28.92 -14.06
N THR A 453 22.15 -29.85 -14.45
CA THR A 453 21.87 -30.25 -15.84
C THR A 453 20.37 -30.13 -16.16
N LEU A 454 19.77 -29.01 -15.73
CA LEU A 454 18.34 -28.72 -15.89
C LEU A 454 17.96 -28.50 -17.36
N ASP A 455 18.94 -28.15 -18.19
CA ASP A 455 18.86 -27.94 -19.64
C ASP A 455 18.49 -29.19 -20.45
N LYS A 456 18.49 -30.36 -19.80
CA LYS A 456 18.28 -31.68 -20.42
C LYS A 456 17.06 -32.42 -19.87
N ASP A 457 16.25 -31.73 -19.06
CA ASP A 457 15.15 -32.31 -18.31
C ASP A 457 13.86 -31.49 -18.59
N PRO A 458 12.86 -32.08 -19.28
CA PRO A 458 11.63 -31.40 -19.66
C PRO A 458 10.81 -30.83 -18.48
N GLU A 459 11.01 -31.30 -17.24
CA GLU A 459 10.34 -30.72 -16.08
C GLU A 459 10.75 -29.24 -15.86
N PHE A 460 12.00 -28.91 -16.20
CA PHE A 460 12.56 -27.57 -16.00
C PHE A 460 12.47 -26.64 -17.22
N GLU A 461 12.07 -27.13 -18.40
CA GLU A 461 11.82 -26.31 -19.62
C GLU A 461 10.77 -25.22 -19.40
N SER A 462 9.90 -25.37 -18.40
CA SER A 462 8.83 -24.42 -18.08
C SER A 462 9.32 -23.11 -17.44
N TYR A 463 10.53 -23.07 -16.89
CA TYR A 463 11.10 -21.91 -16.22
C TYR A 463 11.89 -21.00 -17.19
N LYS A 464 11.93 -19.69 -16.89
CA LYS A 464 12.49 -18.65 -17.78
C LYS A 464 13.78 -18.01 -17.29
N ASP A 465 14.32 -18.51 -16.20
CA ASP A 465 15.59 -18.10 -15.59
C ASP A 465 16.42 -19.37 -15.36
N ASN A 466 17.72 -19.24 -15.14
CA ASN A 466 18.62 -20.38 -14.97
C ASN A 466 19.59 -20.19 -13.80
N LEU A 467 19.99 -21.28 -13.15
CA LEU A 467 20.86 -21.22 -11.97
C LEU A 467 22.23 -20.58 -12.22
N SER A 468 22.79 -20.65 -13.44
CA SER A 468 24.08 -20.03 -13.76
C SER A 468 23.98 -18.50 -13.65
N ASP A 469 22.97 -17.91 -14.27
CA ASP A 469 22.74 -16.46 -14.24
C ASP A 469 22.29 -16.02 -12.85
N VAL A 470 21.40 -16.77 -12.18
CA VAL A 470 20.99 -16.52 -10.79
C VAL A 470 22.20 -16.48 -9.85
N PHE A 471 23.12 -17.45 -9.93
CA PHE A 471 24.32 -17.47 -9.09
C PHE A 471 25.33 -16.40 -9.47
N SER A 472 25.40 -15.99 -10.73
CA SER A 472 26.32 -14.95 -11.20
C SER A 472 25.87 -13.56 -10.77
N ASP A 473 24.57 -13.28 -10.90
CA ASP A 473 23.95 -11.99 -10.61
C ASP A 473 23.61 -11.77 -9.13
N TRP A 474 23.64 -12.80 -8.27
CA TRP A 474 23.06 -12.71 -6.92
C TRP A 474 23.65 -11.57 -6.07
N SER A 475 24.95 -11.29 -6.21
CA SER A 475 25.59 -10.20 -5.48
C SER A 475 25.11 -8.81 -5.95
N LEU A 476 24.63 -8.67 -7.18
CA LEU A 476 24.14 -7.40 -7.75
C LEU A 476 22.91 -6.86 -7.01
N TYR A 477 22.10 -7.73 -6.40
CA TYR A 477 21.02 -7.31 -5.48
C TYR A 477 21.55 -6.52 -4.28
N ARG A 478 22.72 -6.91 -3.76
CA ARG A 478 23.39 -6.22 -2.64
C ARG A 478 24.26 -5.07 -3.14
N GLU A 479 25.12 -5.31 -4.13
CA GLU A 479 26.22 -4.41 -4.50
C GLU A 479 25.78 -3.26 -5.41
N VAL A 480 24.78 -3.49 -6.28
CA VAL A 480 24.26 -2.48 -7.21
C VAL A 480 22.94 -1.94 -6.71
N LEU A 481 21.89 -2.78 -6.72
CA LEU A 481 20.51 -2.35 -6.48
C LEU A 481 20.24 -1.86 -5.06
N PHE A 482 21.12 -2.20 -4.10
CA PHE A 482 21.03 -1.81 -2.71
C PHE A 482 22.17 -0.88 -2.26
N ASP A 483 23.42 -1.34 -2.22
CA ASP A 483 24.57 -0.57 -1.68
C ASP A 483 24.85 0.70 -2.51
N LYS A 484 24.92 0.57 -3.84
CA LYS A 484 25.15 1.71 -4.74
C LYS A 484 23.90 2.57 -4.91
N ASP A 485 22.78 1.96 -5.25
CA ASP A 485 21.60 2.70 -5.72
C ASP A 485 20.64 3.12 -4.59
N TYR A 486 20.50 2.34 -3.50
CA TYR A 486 19.59 2.67 -2.39
C TYR A 486 20.30 3.29 -1.18
N LEU A 487 21.40 2.71 -0.68
CA LEU A 487 22.10 3.22 0.50
C LEU A 487 22.76 4.58 0.23
N SER A 488 23.21 4.87 -0.99
CA SER A 488 23.71 6.20 -1.36
C SER A 488 22.62 7.27 -1.22
N GLU A 489 21.44 7.02 -1.81
CA GLU A 489 20.28 7.91 -1.71
C GLU A 489 19.81 8.07 -0.26
N LEU A 490 19.78 6.98 0.51
CA LEU A 490 19.39 6.98 1.93
C LEU A 490 20.37 7.81 2.79
N LYS A 491 21.69 7.65 2.59
CA LYS A 491 22.71 8.43 3.31
C LYS A 491 22.58 9.91 3.05
N GLU A 492 22.48 10.33 1.79
CA GLU A 492 22.34 11.74 1.44
C GLU A 492 21.04 12.32 2.02
N TYR A 493 19.94 11.56 1.93
CA TYR A 493 18.63 11.94 2.50
C TYR A 493 18.68 12.11 4.02
N VAL A 494 19.35 11.21 4.75
CA VAL A 494 19.52 11.27 6.21
C VAL A 494 20.45 12.42 6.61
N ASN A 495 21.56 12.64 5.89
CA ASN A 495 22.46 13.78 6.11
C ASN A 495 21.74 15.12 5.90
N GLN A 496 20.87 15.22 4.89
CA GLN A 496 20.05 16.40 4.64
C GLN A 496 18.99 16.62 5.73
N ILE A 497 18.38 15.55 6.26
CA ILE A 497 17.49 15.64 7.44
C ILE A 497 18.21 16.17 8.67
N TYR A 498 19.42 15.69 8.94
CA TYR A 498 20.22 16.11 10.10
C TYR A 498 20.68 17.57 9.99
N SER A 499 21.04 18.00 8.77
CA SER A 499 21.53 19.35 8.50
C SER A 499 20.43 20.41 8.41
N GLU A 500 19.23 20.04 7.94
CA GLU A 500 18.14 20.99 7.65
C GLU A 500 16.81 20.57 8.32
N SER A 501 16.45 21.23 9.42
CA SER A 501 15.23 20.97 10.21
C SER A 501 13.90 21.07 9.44
N ASN A 502 13.89 21.69 8.26
CA ASN A 502 12.72 21.78 7.37
C ASN A 502 12.79 20.88 6.14
N PHE A 503 13.88 20.15 5.88
CA PHE A 503 14.09 19.38 4.65
C PHE A 503 12.97 18.38 4.37
N LYS A 504 12.50 17.64 5.40
CA LYS A 504 11.35 16.70 5.31
C LYS A 504 10.07 17.32 4.69
N LYS A 505 9.92 18.65 4.73
CA LYS A 505 8.77 19.38 4.19
C LYS A 505 8.92 19.71 2.70
N LEU A 506 10.14 19.73 2.15
CA LEU A 506 10.43 20.13 0.77
C LEU A 506 9.90 19.12 -0.26
N PRO A 507 9.47 19.57 -1.46
CA PRO A 507 9.07 18.67 -2.54
C PRO A 507 10.19 17.72 -2.99
N TYR A 508 11.45 18.17 -3.00
CA TYR A 508 12.61 17.36 -3.34
C TYR A 508 12.78 16.17 -2.39
N ALA A 509 12.77 16.41 -1.06
CA ALA A 509 12.86 15.35 -0.06
C ALA A 509 11.73 14.32 -0.21
N LYS A 510 10.51 14.78 -0.47
CA LYS A 510 9.34 13.92 -0.70
C LYS A 510 9.49 13.07 -1.96
N LYS A 511 10.01 13.65 -3.06
CA LYS A 511 10.37 12.93 -4.28
C LYS A 511 11.44 11.86 -4.01
N LYS A 512 12.52 12.21 -3.31
CA LYS A 512 13.61 11.28 -2.99
C LYS A 512 13.13 10.07 -2.19
N MET A 513 12.30 10.32 -1.16
CA MET A 513 11.66 9.26 -0.37
C MET A 513 10.77 8.34 -1.22
N SER A 514 9.84 8.90 -2.00
CA SER A 514 8.96 8.08 -2.85
C SER A 514 9.72 7.32 -3.94
N ASN A 515 10.83 7.84 -4.47
CA ASN A 515 11.70 7.13 -5.41
C ASN A 515 12.36 5.91 -4.75
N MET A 516 12.98 6.09 -3.57
CA MET A 516 13.60 5.00 -2.79
C MET A 516 12.58 3.90 -2.44
N GLN A 517 11.38 4.29 -2.00
CA GLN A 517 10.30 3.34 -1.67
C GLN A 517 9.79 2.59 -2.91
N TRP A 518 9.71 3.24 -4.08
CA TRP A 518 9.40 2.57 -5.34
C TRP A 518 10.49 1.60 -5.79
N GLN A 519 11.77 1.93 -5.59
CA GLN A 519 12.90 1.04 -5.92
C GLN A 519 12.82 -0.25 -5.09
N ILE A 520 12.65 -0.13 -3.76
CA ILE A 520 12.40 -1.26 -2.87
C ILE A 520 11.21 -2.10 -3.37
N LYS A 521 10.06 -1.46 -3.61
CA LYS A 521 8.82 -2.16 -3.99
C LYS A 521 8.90 -2.89 -5.33
N ASN A 522 9.65 -2.36 -6.31
CA ASN A 522 9.78 -3.01 -7.61
C ASN A 522 10.79 -4.16 -7.59
N MET A 523 11.90 -4.04 -6.86
CA MET A 523 13.05 -4.93 -6.97
C MET A 523 13.21 -5.95 -5.84
N PHE A 524 12.59 -5.72 -4.68
CA PHE A 524 12.79 -6.53 -3.48
C PHE A 524 11.48 -6.93 -2.78
N LEU A 525 10.57 -5.99 -2.54
CA LEU A 525 9.42 -6.16 -1.62
C LEU A 525 8.09 -5.78 -2.30
N PRO A 526 7.51 -6.67 -3.15
CA PRO A 526 6.36 -6.35 -4.00
C PRO A 526 5.13 -5.82 -3.25
N HIS A 527 4.84 -6.26 -2.02
CA HIS A 527 3.63 -5.87 -1.30
C HIS A 527 3.75 -4.53 -0.55
N LEU A 528 4.96 -3.97 -0.40
CA LEU A 528 5.27 -2.80 0.44
C LEU A 528 4.26 -1.64 0.31
N SER A 529 3.63 -1.24 1.42
CA SER A 529 2.82 -0.02 1.51
C SER A 529 3.69 1.20 1.82
N PHE A 530 3.34 2.35 1.26
CA PHE A 530 3.90 3.65 1.63
C PHE A 530 3.03 4.83 1.18
N ASP A 531 3.17 5.97 1.86
CA ASP A 531 2.55 7.26 1.50
C ASP A 531 3.20 7.79 0.21
N LEU A 532 2.48 7.73 -0.92
CA LEU A 532 3.01 8.20 -2.21
C LEU A 532 2.90 9.73 -2.32
N VAL A 533 3.97 10.44 -1.96
CA VAL A 533 3.99 11.91 -1.92
C VAL A 533 4.41 12.54 -3.25
N PHE A 534 5.06 11.79 -4.15
CA PHE A 534 5.44 12.27 -5.48
C PHE A 534 5.29 11.17 -6.56
N MET A 535 4.95 11.58 -7.79
CA MET A 535 4.69 10.68 -8.92
C MET A 535 5.73 10.82 -10.03
N GLU A 536 6.93 10.31 -9.77
CA GLU A 536 7.77 9.75 -10.82
C GLU A 536 7.90 8.25 -10.53
N ARG A 537 7.61 7.42 -11.53
CA ARG A 537 8.01 6.02 -11.49
C ARG A 537 9.52 6.03 -11.73
N PRO A 538 10.37 5.41 -10.88
CA PRO A 538 11.77 5.24 -11.25
C PRO A 538 11.82 4.53 -12.61
N ASN A 539 12.77 4.92 -13.45
CA ASN A 539 12.98 4.24 -14.73
C ASN A 539 13.14 2.75 -14.45
N LYS A 540 12.27 1.93 -15.03
CA LYS A 540 12.46 0.48 -15.02
C LYS A 540 13.62 0.17 -15.95
N ASP A 541 14.83 0.21 -15.41
CA ASP A 541 15.96 -0.44 -16.03
C ASP A 541 15.61 -1.93 -16.13
N GLY A 542 15.40 -2.39 -17.36
CA GLY A 542 14.93 -3.74 -17.65
C GLY A 542 16.00 -4.80 -17.45
N SER A 543 17.24 -4.38 -17.15
CA SER A 543 18.43 -5.23 -17.03
C SER A 543 18.41 -6.19 -15.84
N TYR A 544 17.53 -5.98 -14.84
CA TYR A 544 17.50 -6.77 -13.61
C TYR A 544 16.18 -7.48 -13.39
N ILE A 545 16.24 -8.80 -13.15
CA ILE A 545 15.10 -9.59 -12.66
C ILE A 545 14.86 -9.21 -11.19
N PRO A 546 13.62 -8.87 -10.76
CA PRO A 546 13.32 -8.60 -9.35
C PRO A 546 13.57 -9.80 -8.44
N LEU A 547 14.12 -9.57 -7.23
CA LEU A 547 14.53 -10.61 -6.28
C LEU A 547 13.41 -11.60 -5.99
N GLN A 548 12.18 -11.10 -5.81
CA GLN A 548 11.01 -11.89 -5.47
C GLN A 548 10.67 -12.97 -6.52
N LEU A 549 11.06 -12.77 -7.79
CA LEU A 549 10.89 -13.77 -8.85
C LEU A 549 12.01 -14.82 -8.83
N ARG A 550 13.26 -14.40 -8.60
CA ARG A 550 14.40 -15.33 -8.46
C ARG A 550 14.28 -16.23 -7.23
N VAL A 551 13.78 -15.70 -6.12
CA VAL A 551 13.51 -16.46 -4.90
C VAL A 551 12.45 -17.55 -5.14
N GLY A 552 11.35 -17.21 -5.82
CA GLY A 552 10.32 -18.19 -6.20
C GLY A 552 10.83 -19.26 -7.18
N TYR A 553 11.66 -18.88 -8.16
CA TYR A 553 12.34 -19.82 -9.06
C TYR A 553 13.27 -20.78 -8.30
N LEU A 554 14.17 -20.25 -7.46
CA LEU A 554 15.09 -21.04 -6.64
C LEU A 554 14.35 -22.03 -5.74
N LYS A 555 13.26 -21.58 -5.10
CA LYS A 555 12.40 -22.44 -4.26
C LYS A 555 11.82 -23.61 -5.05
N ALA A 556 11.31 -23.37 -6.26
CA ALA A 556 10.74 -24.42 -7.10
C ALA A 556 11.81 -25.44 -7.53
N ILE A 557 12.93 -24.98 -8.10
CA ILE A 557 14.00 -25.86 -8.59
C ILE A 557 14.62 -26.70 -7.47
N PHE A 558 14.94 -26.09 -6.32
CA PHE A 558 15.58 -26.82 -5.22
C PHE A 558 14.60 -27.81 -4.57
N SER A 559 13.32 -27.48 -4.44
CA SER A 559 12.30 -28.45 -3.98
C SER A 559 12.22 -29.66 -4.90
N THR A 560 12.06 -29.49 -6.22
CA THR A 560 12.00 -30.62 -7.16
C THR A 560 13.25 -31.51 -7.08
N LEU A 561 14.45 -30.92 -7.07
CA LEU A 561 15.70 -31.68 -7.00
C LEU A 561 15.87 -32.44 -5.67
N ILE A 562 15.34 -31.90 -4.56
CA ILE A 562 15.39 -32.54 -3.25
C ILE A 562 14.36 -33.68 -3.16
N SER A 563 13.09 -33.40 -3.45
CA SER A 563 12.00 -34.39 -3.40
C SER A 563 12.27 -35.60 -4.30
N ARG A 564 12.77 -35.37 -5.53
CA ARG A 564 13.15 -36.44 -6.47
C ARG A 564 14.17 -37.43 -5.87
N VAL A 565 15.17 -36.92 -5.14
CA VAL A 565 16.19 -37.75 -4.47
C VAL A 565 15.66 -38.40 -3.19
N GLU A 566 14.67 -37.83 -2.52
CA GLU A 566 14.06 -38.44 -1.32
C GLU A 566 13.06 -39.54 -1.67
N GLU A 567 12.19 -39.30 -2.65
CA GLU A 567 11.25 -40.29 -3.19
C GLU A 567 11.99 -41.43 -3.89
N THR A 568 13.07 -41.12 -4.62
CA THR A 568 13.93 -42.11 -5.28
C THR A 568 15.42 -41.84 -4.97
N PRO A 569 16.00 -42.49 -3.94
CA PRO A 569 17.41 -42.32 -3.48
C PRO A 569 18.55 -42.67 -4.45
N LYS A 570 18.27 -42.74 -5.75
CA LYS A 570 19.23 -42.88 -6.85
C LYS A 570 18.91 -41.98 -8.06
N ASP A 571 17.78 -41.27 -8.06
CA ASP A 571 17.44 -40.36 -9.16
C ASP A 571 18.16 -39.02 -8.98
N ILE A 572 19.35 -38.97 -9.55
CA ILE A 572 20.24 -37.81 -9.59
C ILE A 572 20.01 -36.94 -10.84
N SER A 573 18.89 -37.12 -11.54
CA SER A 573 18.55 -36.36 -12.75
C SER A 573 18.44 -34.87 -12.44
N GLY A 574 19.05 -34.03 -13.29
CA GLY A 574 19.16 -32.59 -13.08
C GLY A 574 20.32 -32.14 -12.18
N ALA A 575 20.92 -33.03 -11.36
CA ALA A 575 22.08 -32.72 -10.53
C ALA A 575 22.95 -33.97 -10.22
N PRO A 576 23.76 -34.49 -11.16
CA PRO A 576 24.40 -35.80 -11.02
C PRO A 576 25.35 -35.98 -9.82
N ASN A 577 25.91 -34.91 -9.25
CA ASN A 577 26.76 -34.96 -8.05
C ASN A 577 26.03 -34.55 -6.75
N ILE A 578 24.69 -34.56 -6.71
CA ILE A 578 23.90 -34.20 -5.51
C ILE A 578 24.17 -35.10 -4.30
N LEU A 579 24.62 -36.34 -4.51
CA LEU A 579 25.04 -37.27 -3.44
C LEU A 579 26.53 -37.16 -3.08
N GLU A 580 27.33 -36.39 -3.82
CA GLU A 580 28.75 -36.13 -3.49
C GLU A 580 28.88 -35.11 -2.35
N LYS A 581 30.13 -34.88 -1.91
CA LYS A 581 30.43 -33.94 -0.83
C LYS A 581 30.43 -32.49 -1.31
N TYR A 582 29.89 -31.60 -0.50
CA TYR A 582 29.95 -30.17 -0.80
C TYR A 582 31.36 -29.60 -0.69
N HIS A 583 31.63 -28.55 -1.46
CA HIS A 583 32.88 -27.81 -1.45
C HIS A 583 32.64 -26.32 -1.19
N PHE A 584 33.62 -25.65 -0.61
CA PHE A 584 33.72 -24.19 -0.51
C PHE A 584 35.17 -23.84 -0.79
N ASP A 585 35.46 -23.09 -1.87
CA ASP A 585 36.83 -22.67 -2.20
C ASP A 585 37.45 -21.82 -1.09
N ILE A 586 36.64 -20.91 -0.55
CA ILE A 586 37.03 -19.89 0.42
C ILE A 586 36.20 -20.07 1.70
N PRO A 587 36.82 -20.25 2.88
CA PRO A 587 36.09 -20.39 4.14
C PRO A 587 35.36 -19.10 4.56
N ASN A 588 34.07 -19.00 4.23
CA ASN A 588 33.19 -17.86 4.55
C ASN A 588 32.57 -17.98 5.97
N VAL A 589 31.43 -17.32 6.25
CA VAL A 589 30.77 -17.39 7.58
C VAL A 589 29.92 -18.65 7.68
N ILE A 590 29.18 -18.97 6.62
CA ILE A 590 28.34 -20.17 6.54
C ILE A 590 29.18 -21.44 6.54
N SER A 591 30.23 -21.53 5.73
CA SER A 591 31.03 -22.76 5.57
C SER A 591 31.53 -23.29 6.91
N LYS A 592 32.02 -22.39 7.78
CA LYS A 592 32.53 -22.72 9.13
C LYS A 592 31.44 -23.21 10.09
N ARG A 593 30.20 -22.77 9.89
CA ARG A 593 29.04 -23.09 10.74
C ARG A 593 28.34 -24.36 10.24
N VAL A 594 28.17 -24.51 8.93
CA VAL A 594 27.62 -25.70 8.27
C VAL A 594 28.58 -26.89 8.34
N ASP A 595 29.91 -26.67 8.26
CA ASP A 595 30.92 -27.69 8.57
C ASP A 595 30.64 -28.31 9.95
N VAL A 596 30.35 -27.50 10.96
CA VAL A 596 30.10 -28.00 12.33
C VAL A 596 28.73 -28.68 12.45
N LEU A 597 27.67 -28.11 11.87
CA LEU A 597 26.31 -28.67 11.95
C LEU A 597 26.17 -30.03 11.25
N LEU A 598 26.84 -30.24 10.11
CA LEU A 598 26.77 -31.51 9.35
C LEU A 598 27.82 -32.56 9.79
N GLY A 599 28.49 -32.35 10.93
CA GLY A 599 29.46 -33.30 11.52
C GLY A 599 30.87 -33.26 10.94
N GLY A 600 31.22 -32.18 10.23
CA GLY A 600 32.52 -31.94 9.60
C GLY A 600 32.67 -32.58 8.23
N LYS A 601 33.63 -32.09 7.43
CA LYS A 601 33.92 -32.55 6.03
C LYS A 601 34.14 -34.06 5.87
N LYS A 602 34.38 -34.81 6.96
CA LYS A 602 34.52 -36.27 6.95
C LYS A 602 33.20 -37.04 7.19
N SER A 603 32.16 -36.38 7.70
CA SER A 603 30.81 -36.94 7.93
C SER A 603 30.17 -37.56 6.69
N LYS A 604 29.21 -38.46 6.92
CA LYS A 604 28.27 -38.95 5.90
C LYS A 604 27.22 -37.90 5.52
N GLY A 605 26.87 -37.01 6.46
CA GLY A 605 25.90 -35.93 6.23
C GLY A 605 26.44 -34.71 5.48
N ALA A 606 27.74 -34.69 5.14
CA ALA A 606 28.38 -33.58 4.46
C ALA A 606 28.20 -33.63 2.92
N THR A 607 26.96 -33.74 2.44
CA THR A 607 26.60 -33.91 1.02
C THR A 607 26.01 -32.66 0.38
N ASN A 608 26.07 -32.58 -0.96
CA ASN A 608 25.40 -31.55 -1.76
C ASN A 608 23.88 -31.53 -1.54
N LEU A 609 23.24 -32.68 -1.35
CA LEU A 609 21.81 -32.79 -0.98
C LEU A 609 21.52 -32.04 0.33
N ASN A 610 22.32 -32.25 1.39
CA ASN A 610 22.10 -31.60 2.67
C ASN A 610 22.44 -30.10 2.64
N LEU A 611 23.43 -29.69 1.82
CA LEU A 611 23.65 -28.29 1.50
C LEU A 611 22.42 -27.66 0.82
N LEU A 612 21.86 -28.32 -0.20
CA LEU A 612 20.66 -27.84 -0.90
C LEU A 612 19.46 -27.76 0.05
N LYS A 613 19.23 -28.76 0.91
CA LYS A 613 18.18 -28.71 1.94
C LYS A 613 18.33 -27.48 2.84
N TYR A 614 19.52 -27.27 3.41
CA TYR A 614 19.79 -26.10 4.26
C TYR A 614 19.62 -24.77 3.50
N THR A 615 20.00 -24.73 2.22
CA THR A 615 19.83 -23.54 1.38
C THR A 615 18.34 -23.30 1.07
N LEU A 616 17.58 -24.36 0.76
CA LEU A 616 16.13 -24.30 0.50
C LEU A 616 15.36 -23.82 1.74
N SER A 617 15.67 -24.30 2.95
CA SER A 617 15.01 -23.82 4.17
C SER A 617 15.17 -22.30 4.35
N ILE A 618 16.32 -21.74 3.99
CA ILE A 618 16.58 -20.28 4.05
C ILE A 618 15.93 -19.54 2.88
N ILE A 619 15.92 -20.14 1.67
CA ILE A 619 15.15 -19.63 0.52
C ILE A 619 13.65 -19.56 0.88
N CYS A 620 13.09 -20.55 1.58
CA CYS A 620 11.69 -20.55 2.02
C CYS A 620 11.38 -19.45 3.03
N VAL A 621 12.31 -19.13 3.95
CA VAL A 621 12.17 -17.98 4.85
C VAL A 621 12.22 -16.66 4.08
N LEU A 622 13.14 -16.52 3.12
CA LEU A 622 13.21 -15.32 2.28
C LEU A 622 11.98 -15.19 1.37
N ASP A 623 11.48 -16.29 0.81
CA ASP A 623 10.27 -16.33 -0.01
C ASP A 623 9.05 -15.86 0.77
N TRP A 624 8.83 -16.42 1.96
CA TRP A 624 7.80 -15.92 2.88
C TRP A 624 7.98 -14.43 3.19
N TRP A 625 9.21 -14.00 3.51
CA TRP A 625 9.51 -12.59 3.85
C TRP A 625 9.25 -11.59 2.71
N VAL A 626 9.35 -12.00 1.43
CA VAL A 626 9.16 -11.09 0.28
C VAL A 626 7.86 -11.29 -0.49
N ASN A 627 7.37 -12.53 -0.63
CA ASN A 627 6.21 -12.90 -1.45
C ASN A 627 4.91 -13.12 -0.66
N ASP A 628 4.94 -13.30 0.66
CA ASP A 628 3.70 -13.35 1.47
C ASP A 628 3.30 -11.96 1.95
N GLU A 629 2.16 -11.47 1.48
CA GLU A 629 1.52 -10.20 1.90
C GLU A 629 1.23 -10.13 3.40
N ASN A 630 1.14 -11.29 4.08
CA ASN A 630 0.87 -11.41 5.51
C ASN A 630 2.14 -11.54 6.37
N SER A 631 3.34 -11.56 5.77
CA SER A 631 4.60 -11.64 6.49
C SER A 631 4.87 -10.37 7.32
N PRO A 632 5.69 -10.43 8.40
CA PRO A 632 5.96 -9.26 9.24
C PRO A 632 6.59 -8.08 8.47
N ALA A 633 7.22 -8.35 7.32
CA ALA A 633 7.77 -7.35 6.40
C ALA A 633 6.74 -6.32 5.91
N TYR A 634 5.46 -6.64 5.97
CA TYR A 634 4.34 -5.79 5.54
C TYR A 634 3.36 -5.46 6.68
N SER A 635 3.72 -5.78 7.93
CA SER A 635 2.83 -5.62 9.09
C SER A 635 2.71 -4.18 9.60
N GLU A 636 3.67 -3.31 9.28
CA GLU A 636 3.71 -1.90 9.66
C GLU A 636 4.01 -1.01 8.44
N ASP A 637 3.42 0.19 8.38
CA ASP A 637 3.67 1.12 7.27
C ASP A 637 5.11 1.66 7.37
N ASN A 638 5.92 1.42 6.33
CA ASN A 638 7.34 1.82 6.25
C ASN A 638 7.49 3.33 5.98
N LEU A 639 7.05 4.13 6.97
CA LEU A 639 6.99 5.59 6.96
C LEU A 639 8.37 6.24 7.08
N ILE A 640 9.31 5.55 7.74
CA ILE A 640 10.64 6.07 8.07
C ILE A 640 11.67 4.94 7.88
N PRO A 641 12.41 4.90 6.76
CA PRO A 641 13.32 3.79 6.46
C PRO A 641 14.63 3.80 7.29
N TYR A 642 14.87 4.85 8.08
CA TYR A 642 16.09 5.07 8.85
C TYR A 642 15.82 5.22 10.35
N ARG A 643 16.83 4.93 11.17
CA ARG A 643 16.78 4.98 12.64
C ARG A 643 16.57 6.40 13.16
N ILE A 644 15.75 6.51 14.19
CA ILE A 644 15.52 7.76 14.93
C ILE A 644 15.86 7.55 16.40
N SER A 645 16.47 8.56 17.02
CA SER A 645 16.73 8.65 18.44
C SER A 645 15.43 8.91 19.21
N SER A 646 15.19 8.13 20.26
CA SER A 646 14.01 8.24 21.12
C SER A 646 14.02 9.47 22.04
N GLU A 647 15.16 10.14 22.19
CA GLU A 647 15.33 11.29 23.10
C GLU A 647 14.95 12.62 22.43
N ASP A 648 15.34 12.81 21.17
CA ASP A 648 15.29 14.09 20.45
C ASP A 648 14.66 14.01 19.04
N GLY A 649 14.41 12.80 18.52
CA GLY A 649 13.85 12.60 17.19
C GLY A 649 14.84 12.78 16.02
N THR A 650 16.16 12.86 16.28
CA THR A 650 17.18 13.00 15.23
C THR A 650 17.61 11.64 14.65
N PRO A 651 18.21 11.60 13.44
CA PRO A 651 18.70 10.34 12.87
C PRO A 651 19.88 9.74 13.64
N VAL A 652 19.89 8.42 13.84
CA VAL A 652 20.98 7.70 14.53
C VAL A 652 22.01 7.19 13.51
N PHE A 653 23.23 7.71 13.60
CA PHE A 653 24.35 7.35 12.72
C PHE A 653 25.19 6.16 13.20
N SER A 654 25.14 5.84 14.50
CA SER A 654 25.96 4.79 15.12
C SER A 654 25.14 3.90 16.03
N VAL A 655 25.28 2.57 15.88
CA VAL A 655 24.64 1.57 16.75
C VAL A 655 25.73 0.72 17.40
N PRO A 656 25.66 0.44 18.72
CA PRO A 656 26.63 -0.43 19.39
C PRO A 656 26.67 -1.82 18.76
N LEU A 657 27.86 -2.29 18.39
CA LEU A 657 28.05 -3.60 17.76
C LEU A 657 28.30 -4.71 18.80
N ARG A 658 27.85 -5.93 18.48
CA ARG A 658 28.07 -7.11 19.32
C ARG A 658 29.41 -7.79 19.03
N SER A 659 29.92 -8.53 20.00
CA SER A 659 31.19 -9.28 19.91
C SER A 659 31.09 -10.73 20.39
N ASP A 660 29.87 -11.19 20.72
CA ASP A 660 29.58 -12.49 21.31
C ASP A 660 29.17 -13.58 20.30
N GLN A 661 28.95 -13.23 19.03
CA GLN A 661 28.31 -14.08 18.01
C GLN A 661 28.98 -15.46 17.85
N ASN A 662 30.32 -15.50 17.82
CA ASN A 662 31.07 -16.76 17.69
C ASN A 662 31.10 -17.55 19.01
N ASN A 663 31.07 -16.87 20.15
CA ASN A 663 30.96 -17.52 21.47
C ASN A 663 29.57 -18.15 21.66
N LEU A 664 28.50 -17.48 21.21
CA LEU A 664 27.15 -18.03 21.18
C LEU A 664 27.05 -19.25 20.27
N PHE A 665 27.66 -19.22 19.08
CA PHE A 665 27.71 -20.39 18.19
C PHE A 665 28.41 -21.58 18.84
N ILE A 666 29.62 -21.38 19.39
CA ILE A 666 30.36 -22.44 20.09
C ILE A 666 29.58 -22.98 21.30
N LYS A 667 28.84 -22.11 22.02
CA LYS A 667 27.98 -22.51 23.14
C LYS A 667 26.75 -23.30 22.69
N SER A 668 26.04 -22.90 21.63
CA SER A 668 24.84 -23.60 21.15
C SER A 668 25.16 -24.98 20.57
N VAL A 669 26.36 -25.15 19.98
CA VAL A 669 26.89 -26.45 19.53
C VAL A 669 27.25 -27.33 20.73
N LYS A 670 28.01 -26.80 21.71
CA LYS A 670 28.37 -27.55 22.92
C LYS A 670 27.15 -28.02 23.70
N ASN A 671 26.16 -27.14 23.90
CA ASN A 671 24.93 -27.47 24.62
C ASN A 671 24.16 -28.63 23.97
N ARG A 672 24.07 -28.67 22.63
CA ARG A 672 23.43 -29.78 21.90
C ARG A 672 24.24 -31.07 21.97
N ALA A 673 25.58 -31.00 21.87
CA ALA A 673 26.47 -32.14 22.07
C ALA A 673 26.47 -32.71 23.51
N SER A 674 25.91 -31.98 24.48
CA SER A 674 25.62 -32.46 25.84
C SER A 674 24.15 -32.83 26.09
N ALA A 675 23.23 -32.52 25.17
CA ALA A 675 21.82 -32.89 25.26
C ALA A 675 21.48 -34.18 24.50
N GLY A 676 22.26 -34.52 23.47
CA GLY A 676 22.25 -35.83 22.80
C GLY A 676 23.10 -36.89 23.53
N LYS A 677 23.05 -36.93 24.86
CA LYS A 677 23.78 -37.87 25.74
C LYS A 677 22.96 -38.22 26.97
#